data_AF-A0AAV5VFX0-F1
#
_entry.id   AF-A0AAV5VFX0-F1
#
_cell.length_a   1.000
_cell.length_b   1.000
_cell.length_c   1.000
_cell.angle_alpha   90.00
_cell.angle_beta   90.00
_cell.angle_gamma   90.00
#
_symmetry.space_group_name_H-M   'P 1'
#
loop_
_entity.id
_entity.type
_entity.pdbx_description
1 polymer ?
#
loop_
_entity_poly.entity_id
_entity_poly.type
_entity_poly.pdbx_seq_one_letter_code
_entity_poly.pdbx_strand_id
1 'polypeptide(L)'
;TITDNLRLFLESQSDEKKKDPLYLGLVACVEVLAHTREQCLSVTIEDVIEKEKRERSLVIECLPESDKLFASELQTPTVSCLYYNIRSIVNKLPAFRQLLSVEQPDIICITESWLNSRTPSSLLIGNLPYTVVRRDRTRSRGGGTLLIIRDHFHFSVVQSVNDDIECLSVDLLTSSSLFIRLCIVYRPPSYSNPQTESLTDSLSDLIATSPYPVVFIGDFNSDNITSPISPIDKTLDSFVSSSGLSHLIRSPTRNNRCIDWLLTSDISCISDPIVIPAFPSSDHSGISFSIDYHCLPTPQSLVRDYARANYEDLTTYLHSFDWYDLFCSSPNSNDMYNVFTSVVHNGIDQFVPYHCMKPKIASYPSHIQNLINHRNILFAKINIPSVRRTKDLYRHIRSLTKTKSIVPKELISSSGCAVTGISNITNLLATQFASYFTLDDGCIPTIPSLPLPPFLSNVSFLPTDVFKALSSVLGPILFTLYIADISHILSPFPDVRIQSYADDIKVYISYSPNSFASRTSQLQAALNAIHEWTVANQLSLSESKCTHLHIGRSPIPSYHINNITLSQKSENAPQRDLGLQVVPSLLRTPSIDTRISKAQTALFIMLRAVSINCADILLKCFQTYVLPHLEFASPFWNPYVKKHCERLEKVQQQFTRILFYRCFPSPSYPIGLPSYPQRLSHLGLQALFERRVIFDLVFARRIMNGETILDRNKFFIFKPLRDRTNTFGVHIECTRSTPRFHCFPRRVAMLLNTLPPYIHRSPSMNVYKSRL
;
A
#
# COMPACT_ATOMS: atom_id res chain seq x y z
N THR A 1 -7.89 -4.67 40.19
CA THR A 1 -8.63 -3.40 40.05
C THR A 1 -9.52 -3.44 38.83
N ILE A 2 -8.98 -3.50 37.61
CA ILE A 2 -9.78 -3.68 36.37
C ILE A 2 -10.63 -4.97 36.44
N THR A 3 -10.03 -6.09 36.87
CA THR A 3 -10.71 -7.39 37.05
C THR A 3 -11.82 -7.34 38.11
N ASP A 4 -11.59 -6.63 39.22
CA ASP A 4 -12.53 -6.52 40.34
C ASP A 4 -13.73 -5.61 39.98
N ASN A 5 -13.45 -4.54 39.22
CA ASN A 5 -14.45 -3.61 38.72
C ASN A 5 -15.27 -4.22 37.58
N LEU A 6 -14.65 -5.02 36.72
CA LEU A 6 -15.35 -5.82 35.70
C LEU A 6 -16.27 -6.87 36.34
N ARG A 7 -15.84 -7.53 37.42
CA ARG A 7 -16.66 -8.49 38.16
C ARG A 7 -17.94 -7.84 38.72
N LEU A 8 -17.80 -6.68 39.36
CA LEU A 8 -18.91 -5.89 39.90
C LEU A 8 -19.82 -5.33 38.78
N PHE A 9 -19.23 -4.90 37.67
CA PHE A 9 -19.95 -4.46 36.47
C PHE A 9 -20.78 -5.59 35.86
N LEU A 10 -20.24 -6.80 35.80
CA LEU A 10 -20.92 -7.97 35.27
C LEU A 10 -22.10 -8.37 36.19
N GLU A 11 -21.87 -8.47 37.50
CA GLU A 11 -22.92 -8.78 38.49
C GLU A 11 -24.11 -7.80 38.42
N SER A 12 -23.85 -6.53 38.06
CA SER A 12 -24.84 -5.45 37.97
C SER A 12 -25.68 -5.36 36.67
N GLN A 13 -25.39 -6.16 35.64
CA GLN A 13 -26.15 -6.09 34.37
C GLN A 13 -27.54 -6.74 34.46
N SER A 14 -28.49 -6.25 33.65
CA SER A 14 -29.85 -6.79 33.56
C SER A 14 -29.89 -8.20 32.96
N ASP A 15 -30.91 -9.00 33.28
CA ASP A 15 -31.05 -10.38 32.79
C ASP A 15 -31.13 -10.51 31.26
N GLU A 16 -31.42 -9.42 30.55
CA GLU A 16 -31.34 -9.31 29.09
C GLU A 16 -29.90 -9.10 28.58
N LYS A 17 -29.10 -8.24 29.25
CA LYS A 17 -27.68 -8.03 28.94
C LYS A 17 -26.78 -9.19 29.36
N LYS A 18 -27.19 -9.95 30.38
CA LYS A 18 -26.51 -11.20 30.81
C LYS A 18 -26.58 -12.33 29.78
N LYS A 19 -27.42 -12.17 28.74
CA LYS A 19 -27.55 -13.07 27.59
C LYS A 19 -26.71 -12.62 26.38
N ASP A 20 -26.05 -11.46 26.46
CA ASP A 20 -25.18 -10.91 25.41
C ASP A 20 -23.89 -11.74 25.29
N PRO A 21 -23.51 -12.23 24.09
CA PRO A 21 -22.29 -13.01 23.86
C PRO A 21 -21.00 -12.32 24.32
N LEU A 22 -20.95 -11.00 24.20
CA LEU A 22 -19.82 -10.18 24.60
C LEU A 22 -19.70 -10.16 26.12
N TYR A 23 -20.84 -10.07 26.82
CA TYR A 23 -20.92 -10.14 28.27
C TYR A 23 -20.40 -11.50 28.79
N LEU A 24 -20.80 -12.61 28.17
CA LEU A 24 -20.37 -13.95 28.56
C LEU A 24 -18.88 -14.21 28.30
N GLY A 25 -18.33 -13.66 27.21
CA GLY A 25 -16.89 -13.68 26.94
C GLY A 25 -16.07 -12.84 27.92
N LEU A 26 -16.62 -11.70 28.36
CA LEU A 26 -16.03 -10.84 29.39
C LEU A 26 -16.00 -11.53 30.78
N VAL A 27 -17.07 -12.25 31.17
CA VAL A 27 -17.09 -13.06 32.40
C VAL A 27 -15.96 -14.11 32.39
N ALA A 28 -15.81 -14.84 31.29
CA ALA A 28 -14.79 -15.88 31.15
C ALA A 28 -13.36 -15.32 31.22
N CYS A 29 -13.11 -14.15 30.61
CA CYS A 29 -11.80 -13.49 30.66
C CYS A 29 -11.46 -12.98 32.07
N VAL A 30 -12.44 -12.48 32.82
CA VAL A 30 -12.26 -11.89 34.15
C VAL A 30 -11.90 -12.95 35.19
N GLU A 31 -12.51 -14.13 35.13
CA GLU A 31 -12.18 -15.24 36.04
C GLU A 31 -10.77 -15.81 35.77
N VAL A 32 -10.33 -15.86 34.51
CA VAL A 32 -8.98 -16.32 34.13
C VAL A 32 -7.89 -15.36 34.61
N LEU A 33 -8.14 -14.05 34.52
CA LEU A 33 -7.21 -12.99 34.94
C LEU A 33 -7.08 -12.85 36.46
N ALA A 34 -8.13 -13.17 37.22
CA ALA A 34 -8.09 -13.16 38.68
C ALA A 34 -7.13 -14.21 39.25
N HIS A 35 -6.95 -15.33 38.54
CA HIS A 35 -6.08 -16.43 38.95
C HIS A 35 -4.58 -16.16 38.70
N THR A 36 -4.25 -15.25 37.77
CA THR A 36 -2.87 -14.97 37.34
C THR A 36 -2.16 -13.91 38.19
N ARG A 37 -2.90 -13.19 39.04
CA ARG A 37 -2.45 -11.96 39.74
C ARG A 37 -1.65 -12.21 41.02
N GLU A 38 -1.56 -13.44 41.52
CA GLU A 38 -0.90 -13.73 42.80
C GLU A 38 0.65 -13.73 42.79
N GLN A 39 1.34 -13.46 41.67
CA GLN A 39 2.77 -13.81 41.59
C GLN A 39 3.86 -12.74 41.39
N CYS A 40 3.65 -11.44 41.17
CA CYS A 40 4.82 -10.52 41.01
C CYS A 40 4.59 -9.03 41.37
N LEU A 41 5.32 -8.55 42.39
CA LEU A 41 5.70 -7.15 42.73
C LEU A 41 7.25 -7.14 42.79
N SER A 42 8.07 -6.14 42.48
CA SER A 42 8.08 -4.69 42.77
C SER A 42 9.36 -4.06 42.13
N VAL A 43 9.38 -2.74 41.84
CA VAL A 43 10.42 -1.71 42.14
C VAL A 43 9.93 -0.35 41.58
N THR A 44 10.10 0.74 42.34
CA THR A 44 9.54 2.08 42.09
C THR A 44 10.47 3.03 41.30
N ILE A 45 9.83 3.96 40.59
CA ILE A 45 10.33 4.85 39.53
C ILE A 45 10.99 6.14 40.06
N GLU A 46 10.91 6.42 41.35
CA GLU A 46 11.31 7.71 41.92
C GLU A 46 12.83 7.95 41.93
N ASP A 47 13.66 6.91 41.93
CA ASP A 47 15.13 7.04 41.91
C ASP A 47 15.71 7.37 40.51
N VAL A 48 14.94 7.17 39.44
CA VAL A 48 15.40 7.37 38.04
C VAL A 48 15.14 8.79 37.56
N ILE A 49 14.04 9.41 38.03
CA ILE A 49 13.57 10.72 37.59
C ILE A 49 14.50 11.87 38.06
N GLU A 50 15.14 11.73 39.22
CA GLU A 50 16.02 12.78 39.75
C GLU A 50 17.39 12.85 39.06
N LYS A 51 17.84 11.75 38.44
CA LYS A 51 19.13 11.69 37.74
C LYS A 51 19.07 12.33 36.35
N GLU A 52 17.95 12.19 35.63
CA GLU A 52 17.76 12.75 34.28
C GLU A 52 17.55 14.27 34.26
N LYS A 53 16.93 14.85 35.29
CA LYS A 53 16.69 16.31 35.37
C LYS A 53 17.98 17.13 35.46
N ARG A 54 19.07 16.54 35.96
CA ARG A 54 20.36 17.21 36.14
C ARG A 54 21.19 17.30 34.86
N GLU A 55 21.01 16.38 33.91
CA GLU A 55 21.85 16.30 32.70
C GLU A 55 21.30 17.13 31.52
N ARG A 56 20.00 17.45 31.51
CA ARG A 56 19.37 18.25 30.43
C ARG A 56 19.62 19.77 30.51
N SER A 57 20.01 20.31 31.66
CA SER A 57 20.17 21.77 31.83
C SER A 57 21.52 22.33 31.32
N LEU A 58 22.42 21.48 30.78
CA LEU A 58 23.76 21.89 30.34
C LEU A 58 23.96 21.96 28.82
N VAL A 59 22.94 21.63 28.01
CA VAL A 59 23.11 21.46 26.54
C VAL A 59 22.53 22.62 25.71
N ILE A 60 21.84 23.57 26.32
CA ILE A 60 21.11 24.63 25.59
C ILE A 60 21.98 25.87 25.26
N GLU A 61 23.18 26.03 25.83
CA GLU A 61 24.00 27.25 25.63
C GLU A 61 25.05 27.21 24.50
N CYS A 62 25.09 26.20 23.62
CA CYS A 62 26.22 26.04 22.67
C CYS A 62 25.85 25.85 21.17
N LEU A 63 25.07 26.75 20.55
CA LEU A 63 24.97 26.79 19.07
C LEU A 63 25.22 28.21 18.48
N PRO A 64 25.91 28.34 17.32
CA PRO A 64 26.57 29.58 16.90
C PRO A 64 25.70 30.51 16.02
N GLU A 65 26.01 31.80 16.04
CA GLU A 65 25.23 32.91 15.43
C GLU A 65 25.35 33.08 13.90
N SER A 66 26.09 32.24 13.18
CA SER A 66 26.39 32.45 11.75
C SER A 66 25.23 32.16 10.79
N ASP A 67 24.16 31.50 11.23
CA ASP A 67 23.03 31.12 10.38
C ASP A 67 21.88 32.17 10.37
N LYS A 68 22.04 33.32 11.04
CA LYS A 68 20.99 34.34 11.18
C LYS A 68 20.90 35.37 10.03
N LEU A 69 21.75 35.31 9.00
CA LEU A 69 21.99 36.48 8.12
C LEU A 69 21.79 36.32 6.61
N PHE A 70 21.10 35.29 6.11
CA PHE A 70 20.78 35.16 4.66
C PHE A 70 19.29 34.95 4.33
N ALA A 71 18.39 35.42 5.19
CA ALA A 71 16.95 35.46 4.92
C ALA A 71 16.43 36.90 5.03
N SER A 72 16.78 37.75 4.07
CA SER A 72 16.21 39.09 3.94
C SER A 72 16.02 39.48 2.47
N GLU A 73 14.98 38.92 1.86
CA GLU A 73 14.19 39.54 0.78
C GLU A 73 12.75 39.02 0.93
N LEU A 74 11.83 39.91 1.33
CA LEU A 74 10.43 39.59 1.59
C LEU A 74 9.69 39.31 0.27
N GLN A 75 9.42 38.03 -0.02
CA GLN A 75 8.32 37.61 -0.89
C GLN A 75 7.14 37.17 -0.02
N THR A 76 5.95 37.71 -0.29
CA THR A 76 4.70 37.28 0.34
C THR A 76 4.39 35.83 -0.08
N PRO A 77 4.21 34.87 0.85
CA PRO A 77 4.02 33.47 0.50
C PRO A 77 2.58 33.19 0.00
N THR A 78 2.44 33.09 -1.32
CA THR A 78 1.19 32.77 -2.02
C THR A 78 0.86 31.27 -2.00
N VAL A 79 -0.44 30.90 -1.97
CA VAL A 79 -0.91 29.51 -2.11
C VAL A 79 -1.11 29.16 -3.57
N SER A 80 -0.33 28.20 -4.06
CA SER A 80 -0.37 27.79 -5.48
C SER A 80 -1.59 26.89 -5.77
N CYS A 81 -2.46 27.33 -6.69
CA CYS A 81 -3.68 26.63 -7.05
C CYS A 81 -3.68 26.20 -8.52
N LEU A 82 -4.05 24.95 -8.78
CA LEU A 82 -4.24 24.42 -10.14
C LEU A 82 -5.66 23.91 -10.33
N TYR A 83 -6.26 24.25 -11.47
CA TYR A 83 -7.56 23.73 -11.88
C TYR A 83 -7.49 22.95 -13.19
N TYR A 84 -8.20 21.81 -13.24
CA TYR A 84 -8.40 21.04 -14.46
C TYR A 84 -9.81 20.42 -14.52
N ASN A 85 -10.54 20.65 -15.62
CA ASN A 85 -11.54 19.67 -16.06
C ASN A 85 -10.78 18.47 -16.67
N ILE A 86 -10.74 17.37 -15.91
CA ILE A 86 -9.86 16.25 -16.24
C ILE A 86 -10.54 15.21 -17.12
N ARG A 87 -11.87 15.06 -17.10
CA ARG A 87 -12.63 14.01 -17.82
C ARG A 87 -12.14 12.60 -17.54
N SER A 88 -12.34 12.13 -16.30
CA SER A 88 -11.80 10.90 -15.70
C SER A 88 -10.34 11.00 -15.27
N ILE A 89 -10.11 10.87 -13.96
CA ILE A 89 -8.76 10.86 -13.36
C ILE A 89 -8.11 9.48 -13.35
N VAL A 90 -8.89 8.40 -13.31
CA VAL A 90 -8.39 7.02 -13.08
C VAL A 90 -7.41 6.57 -14.17
N ASN A 91 -7.72 6.86 -15.44
CA ASN A 91 -6.83 6.54 -16.56
C ASN A 91 -5.61 7.48 -16.69
N LYS A 92 -5.52 8.48 -15.80
CA LYS A 92 -4.51 9.55 -15.78
C LYS A 92 -3.68 9.56 -14.50
N LEU A 93 -3.90 8.60 -13.59
CA LEU A 93 -3.22 8.51 -12.30
C LEU A 93 -1.68 8.61 -12.37
N PRO A 94 -0.97 7.99 -13.33
CA PRO A 94 0.49 8.13 -13.41
C PRO A 94 0.93 9.58 -13.65
N ALA A 95 0.32 10.25 -14.62
CA ALA A 95 0.60 11.67 -14.91
C ALA A 95 0.15 12.57 -13.75
N PHE A 96 -0.94 12.20 -13.07
CA PHE A 96 -1.47 12.96 -11.95
C PHE A 96 -0.57 12.89 -10.72
N ARG A 97 -0.10 11.69 -10.35
CA ARG A 97 0.87 11.53 -9.25
C ARG A 97 2.22 12.16 -9.56
N GLN A 98 2.58 12.26 -10.84
CA GLN A 98 3.74 13.03 -11.25
C GLN A 98 3.54 14.53 -11.04
N LEU A 99 2.38 15.09 -11.41
CA LEU A 99 2.04 16.48 -11.11
C LEU A 99 2.19 16.77 -9.61
N LEU A 100 1.60 15.93 -8.75
CA LEU A 100 1.67 16.07 -7.29
C LEU A 100 3.09 15.99 -6.71
N SER A 101 3.99 15.24 -7.34
CA SER A 101 5.35 15.03 -6.84
C SER A 101 6.37 16.02 -7.40
N VAL A 102 6.17 16.49 -8.63
CA VAL A 102 7.09 17.39 -9.35
C VAL A 102 6.70 18.85 -9.16
N GLU A 103 5.49 19.22 -9.59
CA GLU A 103 5.01 20.61 -9.52
C GLU A 103 4.59 20.95 -8.09
N GLN A 104 4.14 19.94 -7.35
CA GLN A 104 3.91 20.07 -5.91
C GLN A 104 2.96 21.25 -5.56
N PRO A 105 1.82 21.42 -6.25
CA PRO A 105 0.90 22.52 -5.97
C PRO A 105 0.31 22.39 -4.56
N ASP A 106 -0.11 23.51 -3.97
CA ASP A 106 -0.72 23.52 -2.64
C ASP A 106 -2.17 23.04 -2.68
N ILE A 107 -2.91 23.47 -3.70
CA ILE A 107 -4.31 23.11 -3.93
C ILE A 107 -4.53 22.71 -5.38
N ILE A 108 -5.25 21.61 -5.61
CA ILE A 108 -5.72 21.19 -6.93
C ILE A 108 -7.24 21.03 -6.93
N CYS A 109 -7.89 21.75 -7.84
CA CYS A 109 -9.32 21.71 -8.11
C CYS A 109 -9.60 20.91 -9.39
N ILE A 110 -10.48 19.91 -9.32
CA ILE A 110 -10.81 19.04 -10.44
C ILE A 110 -12.32 18.95 -10.62
N THR A 111 -12.76 19.15 -11.86
CA THR A 111 -14.11 18.81 -12.33
C THR A 111 -14.04 17.60 -13.26
N GLU A 112 -15.17 16.92 -13.42
CA GLU A 112 -15.26 15.66 -14.16
C GLU A 112 -14.26 14.59 -13.66
N SER A 113 -14.19 14.40 -12.34
CA SER A 113 -13.33 13.37 -11.73
C SER A 113 -13.69 11.95 -12.19
N TRP A 114 -14.98 11.71 -12.45
CA TRP A 114 -15.61 10.43 -12.82
C TRP A 114 -15.32 9.31 -11.80
N LEU A 115 -15.15 9.70 -10.54
CA LEU A 115 -14.96 8.79 -9.41
C LEU A 115 -16.32 8.29 -8.86
N ASN A 116 -16.26 7.22 -8.06
CA ASN A 116 -17.40 6.63 -7.38
C ASN A 116 -16.99 6.02 -6.04
N SER A 117 -17.95 5.68 -5.19
CA SER A 117 -17.73 5.14 -3.84
C SER A 117 -16.83 3.89 -3.76
N ARG A 118 -16.68 3.14 -4.85
CA ARG A 118 -15.77 1.98 -4.92
C ARG A 118 -14.31 2.37 -5.17
N THR A 119 -14.04 3.62 -5.54
CA THR A 119 -12.68 4.10 -5.80
C THR A 119 -12.13 4.74 -4.52
N PRO A 120 -11.15 4.13 -3.83
CA PRO A 120 -10.64 4.68 -2.57
C PRO A 120 -9.78 5.93 -2.81
N SER A 121 -9.85 6.93 -1.92
CA SER A 121 -9.05 8.16 -2.04
C SER A 121 -7.54 7.90 -2.00
N SER A 122 -7.10 6.86 -1.28
CA SER A 122 -5.71 6.40 -1.27
C SER A 122 -5.20 5.99 -2.66
N LEU A 123 -6.08 5.59 -3.58
CA LEU A 123 -5.71 5.31 -4.97
C LEU A 123 -5.28 6.58 -5.71
N LEU A 124 -5.76 7.76 -5.33
CA LEU A 124 -5.42 9.01 -6.02
C LEU A 124 -4.03 9.49 -5.62
N ILE A 125 -3.82 9.67 -4.32
CA ILE A 125 -2.62 10.28 -3.73
C ILE A 125 -1.50 9.26 -3.42
N GLY A 126 -1.82 7.97 -3.21
CA GLY A 126 -0.84 7.00 -2.73
C GLY A 126 -0.32 7.39 -1.35
N ASN A 127 1.01 7.58 -1.24
CA ASN A 127 1.69 7.99 0.00
C ASN A 127 2.08 9.49 -0.01
N LEU A 128 1.48 10.28 -0.90
CA LEU A 128 1.78 11.70 -1.02
C LEU A 128 1.02 12.50 0.07
N PRO A 129 1.61 13.60 0.58
CA PRO A 129 1.12 14.36 1.74
C PRO A 129 -0.02 15.32 1.36
N TYR A 130 -1.12 14.73 0.89
CA TYR A 130 -2.30 15.45 0.45
C TYR A 130 -3.58 14.83 1.00
N THR A 131 -4.52 15.68 1.35
CA THR A 131 -5.86 15.33 1.76
C THR A 131 -6.80 15.46 0.57
N VAL A 132 -7.72 14.50 0.46
CA VAL A 132 -8.69 14.40 -0.65
C VAL A 132 -10.09 14.70 -0.14
N VAL A 133 -10.74 15.70 -0.74
CA VAL A 133 -12.16 16.00 -0.53
C VAL A 133 -12.86 15.86 -1.88
N ARG A 134 -14.00 15.18 -1.94
CA ARG A 134 -14.66 14.89 -3.23
C ARG A 134 -16.17 14.79 -3.11
N ARG A 135 -16.85 15.14 -4.19
CA ARG A 135 -18.28 14.90 -4.38
C ARG A 135 -18.45 14.02 -5.63
N ASP A 136 -18.78 12.76 -5.41
CA ASP A 136 -18.96 11.77 -6.48
C ASP A 136 -20.39 11.82 -7.01
N ARG A 137 -20.55 11.58 -8.32
CA ARG A 137 -21.87 11.42 -8.93
C ARG A 137 -22.38 9.99 -8.75
N THR A 138 -23.61 9.83 -8.25
CA THR A 138 -24.19 8.52 -7.91
C THR A 138 -24.95 7.86 -9.07
N ARG A 139 -25.57 8.65 -9.96
CA ARG A 139 -26.56 8.15 -10.94
C ARG A 139 -26.01 7.84 -12.35
N SER A 140 -24.85 8.35 -12.74
CA SER A 140 -24.30 8.16 -14.10
C SER A 140 -22.77 8.18 -14.15
N ARG A 141 -22.21 7.64 -15.25
CA ARG A 141 -20.78 7.74 -15.55
C ARG A 141 -20.48 9.12 -16.13
N GLY A 142 -19.81 9.96 -15.35
CA GLY A 142 -19.37 11.30 -15.79
C GLY A 142 -19.87 12.41 -14.87
N GLY A 143 -19.02 13.40 -14.59
CA GLY A 143 -19.23 14.43 -13.56
C GLY A 143 -18.40 14.20 -12.30
N GLY A 144 -18.76 14.89 -11.22
CA GLY A 144 -18.10 14.86 -9.91
C GLY A 144 -16.99 15.92 -9.77
N THR A 145 -16.87 16.46 -8.57
CA THR A 145 -15.86 17.45 -8.17
C THR A 145 -14.88 16.83 -7.18
N LEU A 146 -13.62 17.22 -7.27
CA LEU A 146 -12.52 16.69 -6.47
C LEU A 146 -11.57 17.83 -6.12
N LEU A 147 -11.29 17.98 -4.84
CA LEU A 147 -10.33 18.91 -4.26
C LEU A 147 -9.20 18.11 -3.61
N ILE A 148 -7.97 18.47 -3.92
CA ILE A 148 -6.78 17.91 -3.29
C ILE A 148 -6.00 19.05 -2.65
N ILE A 149 -5.74 18.96 -1.35
CA ILE A 149 -5.12 20.00 -0.54
C ILE A 149 -3.92 19.39 0.16
N ARG A 150 -2.78 20.08 0.26
CA ARG A 150 -1.65 19.58 1.07
C ARG A 150 -2.05 19.45 2.55
N ASP A 151 -1.53 18.42 3.22
CA ASP A 151 -1.92 18.05 4.59
C ASP A 151 -1.65 19.13 5.66
N HIS A 152 -0.81 20.12 5.37
CA HIS A 152 -0.51 21.20 6.31
C HIS A 152 -1.52 22.35 6.28
N PHE A 153 -2.46 22.37 5.32
CA PHE A 153 -3.54 23.35 5.33
C PHE A 153 -4.68 22.88 6.21
N HIS A 154 -5.14 23.79 7.07
CA HIS A 154 -6.36 23.59 7.84
C HIS A 154 -7.55 24.09 7.03
N PHE A 155 -8.60 23.28 6.95
CA PHE A 155 -9.82 23.64 6.24
C PHE A 155 -11.03 22.96 6.87
N SER A 156 -12.21 23.53 6.65
CA SER A 156 -13.49 22.87 6.95
C SER A 156 -14.31 22.70 5.67
N VAL A 157 -15.03 21.58 5.56
CA VAL A 157 -15.91 21.33 4.41
C VAL A 157 -17.25 22.03 4.65
N VAL A 158 -17.68 22.85 3.69
CA VAL A 158 -18.96 23.57 3.75
C VAL A 158 -20.05 22.68 3.16
N GLN A 159 -21.09 22.40 3.94
CA GLN A 159 -22.22 21.60 3.48
C GLN A 159 -23.05 22.38 2.45
N SER A 160 -23.41 21.72 1.35
CA SER A 160 -24.30 22.32 0.35
C SER A 160 -25.74 22.26 0.84
N VAL A 161 -26.51 23.32 0.63
CA VAL A 161 -27.96 23.36 0.90
C VAL A 161 -28.73 22.52 -0.12
N ASN A 162 -28.18 22.38 -1.33
CA ASN A 162 -28.76 21.63 -2.43
C ASN A 162 -27.80 20.50 -2.87
N ASP A 163 -28.22 19.25 -2.72
CA ASP A 163 -27.42 18.09 -3.11
C ASP A 163 -27.47 17.77 -4.61
N ASP A 164 -28.39 18.38 -5.35
CA ASP A 164 -28.54 18.15 -6.80
C ASP A 164 -27.53 18.92 -7.65
N ILE A 165 -26.78 19.87 -7.04
CA ILE A 165 -25.72 20.63 -7.69
C ILE A 165 -24.34 19.99 -7.49
N GLU A 166 -23.53 19.96 -8.55
CA GLU A 166 -22.16 19.44 -8.48
C GLU A 166 -21.19 20.55 -8.01
N CYS A 167 -21.34 20.98 -6.75
CA CYS A 167 -20.49 21.96 -6.09
C CYS A 167 -19.81 21.36 -4.85
N LEU A 168 -18.51 21.60 -4.68
CA LEU A 168 -17.75 21.24 -3.49
C LEU A 168 -17.07 22.49 -2.93
N SER A 169 -17.33 22.80 -1.66
CA SER A 169 -16.89 24.05 -1.03
C SER A 169 -16.13 23.77 0.26
N VAL A 170 -15.04 24.51 0.48
CA VAL A 170 -14.26 24.47 1.72
C VAL A 170 -13.93 25.88 2.20
N ASP A 171 -13.85 26.07 3.51
CA ASP A 171 -13.30 27.27 4.11
C ASP A 171 -11.84 26.98 4.49
N LEU A 172 -10.90 27.63 3.79
CA LEU A 172 -9.47 27.52 4.03
C LEU A 172 -9.08 28.46 5.17
N LEU A 173 -8.43 27.94 6.22
CA LEU A 173 -7.94 28.76 7.33
C LEU A 173 -6.60 29.40 6.98
N THR A 174 -6.51 30.72 7.13
CA THR A 174 -5.27 31.48 6.99
C THR A 174 -4.56 31.66 8.35
N SER A 175 -3.23 31.80 8.34
CA SER A 175 -2.37 32.14 9.50
C SER A 175 -2.83 33.37 10.28
N SER A 176 -3.55 34.30 9.64
CA SER A 176 -4.11 35.50 10.25
C SER A 176 -5.52 35.31 10.84
N SER A 177 -6.00 34.07 10.96
CA SER A 177 -7.37 33.72 11.39
C SER A 177 -8.49 34.21 10.46
N LEU A 178 -8.15 34.65 9.24
CA LEU A 178 -9.13 34.89 8.18
C LEU A 178 -9.42 33.56 7.47
N PHE A 179 -10.58 33.44 6.83
CA PHE A 179 -10.85 32.30 5.96
C PHE A 179 -10.98 32.77 4.52
N ILE A 180 -10.80 31.85 3.57
CA ILE A 180 -11.21 32.05 2.18
C ILE A 180 -12.07 30.87 1.80
N ARG A 181 -13.26 31.15 1.28
CA ARG A 181 -14.17 30.10 0.82
C ARG A 181 -13.82 29.73 -0.62
N LEU A 182 -13.33 28.52 -0.84
CA LEU A 182 -13.03 27.99 -2.16
C LEU A 182 -14.12 27.00 -2.59
N CYS A 183 -14.77 27.31 -3.71
CA CYS A 183 -15.88 26.55 -4.26
C CYS A 183 -15.51 25.99 -5.64
N ILE A 184 -15.51 24.67 -5.78
CA ILE A 184 -15.37 23.99 -7.08
C ILE A 184 -16.76 23.74 -7.65
N VAL A 185 -17.02 24.30 -8.82
CA VAL A 185 -18.33 24.21 -9.49
C VAL A 185 -18.23 23.39 -10.77
N TYR A 186 -19.14 22.44 -10.96
CA TYR A 186 -19.36 21.81 -12.26
C TYR A 186 -20.82 21.94 -12.66
N ARG A 187 -21.07 22.67 -13.75
CA ARG A 187 -22.41 22.76 -14.36
C ARG A 187 -22.43 21.85 -15.59
N PRO A 188 -23.17 20.73 -15.58
CA PRO A 188 -23.35 19.89 -16.75
C PRO A 188 -23.90 20.69 -17.95
N PRO A 189 -23.45 20.42 -19.18
CA PRO A 189 -23.94 21.11 -20.37
C PRO A 189 -25.42 20.82 -20.66
N SER A 190 -25.97 19.76 -20.05
CA SER A 190 -27.38 19.37 -20.15
C SER A 190 -28.31 20.13 -19.20
N TYR A 191 -27.80 21.03 -18.34
CA TYR A 191 -28.64 21.81 -17.45
C TYR A 191 -29.56 22.75 -18.23
N SER A 192 -30.85 22.71 -17.90
CA SER A 192 -31.84 23.68 -18.39
C SER A 192 -31.67 25.04 -17.72
N ASN A 193 -32.39 26.07 -18.20
CA ASN A 193 -32.40 27.39 -17.55
C ASN A 193 -32.83 27.31 -16.08
N PRO A 194 -33.95 26.66 -15.70
CA PRO A 194 -34.34 26.54 -14.29
C PRO A 194 -33.31 25.82 -13.42
N GLN A 195 -32.62 24.81 -13.95
CA GLN A 195 -31.54 24.13 -13.23
C GLN A 195 -30.30 25.04 -13.06
N THR A 196 -30.08 25.94 -14.02
CA THR A 196 -29.01 26.94 -13.94
C THR A 196 -29.37 28.04 -12.95
N GLU A 197 -30.63 28.47 -12.90
CA GLU A 197 -31.15 29.39 -11.87
C GLU A 197 -31.00 28.79 -10.47
N SER A 198 -31.41 27.53 -10.28
CA SER A 198 -31.22 26.82 -9.00
C SER A 198 -29.74 26.68 -8.60
N LEU A 199 -28.84 26.51 -9.58
CA LEU A 199 -27.40 26.58 -9.33
C LEU A 199 -27.00 27.98 -8.86
N THR A 200 -27.39 29.05 -9.56
CA THR A 200 -27.05 30.42 -9.16
C THR A 200 -27.62 30.82 -7.80
N ASP A 201 -28.81 30.33 -7.44
CA ASP A 201 -29.39 30.53 -6.10
C ASP A 201 -28.50 29.87 -5.04
N SER A 202 -28.10 28.61 -5.28
CA SER A 202 -27.22 27.88 -4.36
C SER A 202 -25.82 28.52 -4.23
N LEU A 203 -25.29 29.09 -5.32
CA LEU A 203 -24.03 29.83 -5.27
C LEU A 203 -24.21 31.17 -4.52
N SER A 204 -25.37 31.83 -4.65
CA SER A 204 -25.72 33.03 -3.91
C SER A 204 -25.78 32.75 -2.40
N ASP A 205 -26.34 31.61 -2.00
CA ASP A 205 -26.36 31.17 -0.60
C ASP A 205 -24.94 30.96 -0.05
N LEU A 206 -24.03 30.39 -0.85
CA LEU A 206 -22.63 30.20 -0.46
C LEU A 206 -21.89 31.53 -0.26
N ILE A 207 -22.25 32.56 -1.02
CA ILE A 207 -21.75 33.93 -0.85
C ILE A 207 -22.34 34.53 0.42
N ALA A 208 -23.66 34.48 0.58
CA ALA A 208 -24.36 35.09 1.71
C ALA A 208 -23.99 34.48 3.07
N THR A 209 -23.65 33.20 3.10
CA THR A 209 -23.25 32.47 4.31
C THR A 209 -21.76 32.57 4.64
N SER A 210 -20.97 33.24 3.79
CA SER A 210 -19.54 33.45 4.03
C SER A 210 -19.28 34.88 4.50
N PRO A 211 -18.75 35.09 5.72
CA PRO A 211 -18.26 36.41 6.12
C PRO A 211 -16.90 36.75 5.49
N TYR A 212 -16.39 35.89 4.60
CA TYR A 212 -15.06 35.96 4.03
C TYR A 212 -15.08 35.95 2.49
N PRO A 213 -13.99 36.37 1.82
CA PRO A 213 -13.88 36.30 0.36
C PRO A 213 -14.19 34.92 -0.19
N VAL A 214 -14.98 34.89 -1.26
CA VAL A 214 -15.43 33.65 -1.92
C VAL A 214 -14.83 33.56 -3.32
N VAL A 215 -14.24 32.41 -3.61
CA VAL A 215 -13.61 32.08 -4.89
C VAL A 215 -14.34 30.88 -5.50
N PHE A 216 -14.93 31.08 -6.68
CA PHE A 216 -15.49 29.99 -7.48
C PHE A 216 -14.55 29.64 -8.63
N ILE A 217 -14.25 28.34 -8.78
CA ILE A 217 -13.46 27.81 -9.89
C ILE A 217 -14.15 26.58 -10.47
N GLY A 218 -14.30 26.50 -11.79
CA GLY A 218 -15.11 25.42 -12.33
C GLY A 218 -15.43 25.48 -13.81
N ASP A 219 -16.08 24.43 -14.30
CA ASP A 219 -16.63 24.37 -15.66
C ASP A 219 -18.11 24.73 -15.60
N PHE A 220 -18.43 25.94 -16.06
CA PHE A 220 -19.78 26.46 -16.10
C PHE A 220 -20.50 26.11 -17.41
N ASN A 221 -19.80 25.48 -18.37
CA ASN A 221 -20.33 25.17 -19.71
C ASN A 221 -21.05 26.36 -20.38
N SER A 222 -20.62 27.59 -20.08
CA SER A 222 -21.21 28.86 -20.51
C SER A 222 -20.10 29.76 -21.04
N ASP A 223 -20.38 30.46 -22.13
CA ASP A 223 -19.37 31.27 -22.82
C ASP A 223 -19.93 32.66 -23.11
N ASN A 224 -19.59 33.62 -22.25
CA ASN A 224 -20.01 35.02 -22.38
C ASN A 224 -19.13 35.83 -23.34
N ILE A 225 -18.18 35.19 -24.03
CA ILE A 225 -17.22 35.86 -24.93
C ILE A 225 -17.63 35.68 -26.39
N THR A 226 -18.27 34.55 -26.74
CA THR A 226 -18.68 34.25 -28.11
C THR A 226 -20.11 34.71 -28.41
N SER A 227 -20.31 35.39 -29.54
CA SER A 227 -21.65 35.73 -30.05
C SER A 227 -22.22 34.62 -30.95
N PRO A 228 -23.55 34.33 -30.91
CA PRO A 228 -24.58 34.96 -30.08
C PRO A 228 -24.66 34.38 -28.66
N ILE A 229 -24.94 35.27 -27.68
CA ILE A 229 -25.06 34.94 -26.25
C ILE A 229 -26.35 34.14 -26.01
N SER A 230 -26.25 32.96 -25.40
CA SER A 230 -27.41 32.12 -25.08
C SER A 230 -28.17 32.64 -23.84
N PRO A 231 -29.45 32.24 -23.63
CA PRO A 231 -30.18 32.60 -22.41
C PRO A 231 -29.46 32.20 -21.12
N ILE A 232 -28.78 31.05 -21.12
CA ILE A 232 -27.97 30.55 -20.00
C ILE A 232 -26.83 31.51 -19.70
N ASP A 233 -26.13 31.97 -20.74
CA ASP A 233 -25.01 32.89 -20.58
C ASP A 233 -25.49 34.21 -19.97
N LYS A 234 -26.69 34.70 -20.36
CA LYS A 234 -27.31 35.88 -19.74
C LYS A 234 -27.66 35.66 -18.27
N THR A 235 -28.21 34.50 -17.91
CA THR A 235 -28.53 34.17 -16.51
C THR A 235 -27.26 34.19 -15.65
N LEU A 236 -26.19 33.55 -16.12
CA LEU A 236 -24.92 33.50 -15.40
C LEU A 236 -24.20 34.85 -15.35
N ASP A 237 -24.22 35.64 -16.43
CA ASP A 237 -23.68 37.01 -16.43
C ASP A 237 -24.46 37.93 -15.49
N SER A 238 -25.80 37.78 -15.44
CA SER A 238 -26.64 38.49 -14.49
C SER A 238 -26.27 38.13 -13.06
N PHE A 239 -26.08 36.84 -12.75
CA PHE A 239 -25.66 36.36 -11.43
C PHE A 239 -24.28 36.93 -11.03
N VAL A 240 -23.29 36.88 -11.93
CA VAL A 240 -21.95 37.44 -11.68
C VAL A 240 -22.04 38.93 -11.35
N SER A 241 -22.83 39.67 -12.13
CA SER A 241 -23.01 41.12 -11.95
C SER A 241 -23.78 41.46 -10.67
N SER A 242 -24.88 40.74 -10.38
CA SER A 242 -25.73 41.00 -9.21
C SER A 242 -25.06 40.59 -7.90
N SER A 243 -24.17 39.61 -7.93
CA SER A 243 -23.48 39.08 -6.75
C SER A 243 -22.13 39.76 -6.50
N GLY A 244 -21.78 40.79 -7.28
CA GLY A 244 -20.52 41.52 -7.14
C GLY A 244 -19.26 40.69 -7.43
N LEU A 245 -19.38 39.64 -8.25
CA LEU A 245 -18.25 38.76 -8.57
C LEU A 245 -17.43 39.30 -9.74
N SER A 246 -16.12 39.13 -9.66
CA SER A 246 -15.17 39.47 -10.72
C SER A 246 -14.73 38.22 -11.48
N HIS A 247 -14.92 38.21 -12.80
CA HIS A 247 -14.51 37.11 -13.68
C HIS A 247 -13.10 37.31 -14.24
N LEU A 248 -12.15 36.51 -13.77
CA LEU A 248 -10.70 36.71 -13.98
C LEU A 248 -10.14 36.03 -15.25
N ILE A 249 -10.78 34.99 -15.77
CA ILE A 249 -10.31 34.27 -16.97
C ILE A 249 -11.15 34.69 -18.18
N ARG A 250 -10.51 35.31 -19.17
CA ARG A 250 -11.18 35.75 -20.42
C ARG A 250 -10.60 35.09 -21.68
N SER A 251 -9.67 34.15 -21.52
CA SER A 251 -9.04 33.43 -22.64
C SER A 251 -9.67 32.05 -22.83
N PRO A 252 -9.72 31.51 -24.05
CA PRO A 252 -10.32 30.20 -24.32
C PRO A 252 -9.72 29.06 -23.47
N THR A 253 -10.58 28.33 -22.78
CA THR A 253 -10.20 27.18 -21.95
C THR A 253 -10.51 25.85 -22.65
N ARG A 254 -11.50 25.83 -23.56
CA ARG A 254 -11.80 24.67 -24.40
C ARG A 254 -12.05 25.10 -25.85
N ASN A 255 -11.23 24.61 -26.77
CA ASN A 255 -11.27 25.03 -28.18
C ASN A 255 -11.17 26.57 -28.30
N ASN A 256 -12.21 27.23 -28.82
CA ASN A 256 -12.30 28.69 -28.91
C ASN A 256 -13.24 29.29 -27.86
N ARG A 257 -13.69 28.49 -26.88
CA ARG A 257 -14.67 28.88 -25.88
C ARG A 257 -14.05 29.06 -24.50
N CYS A 258 -14.53 30.04 -23.75
CA CYS A 258 -14.14 30.28 -22.35
C CYS A 258 -15.25 29.79 -21.42
N ILE A 259 -15.19 28.50 -21.09
CA ILE A 259 -16.24 27.83 -20.28
C ILE A 259 -15.80 27.46 -18.87
N ASP A 260 -14.49 27.48 -18.62
CA ASP A 260 -13.94 27.28 -17.29
C ASP A 260 -13.68 28.66 -16.67
N TRP A 261 -14.42 28.99 -15.62
CA TRP A 261 -14.44 30.33 -15.03
C TRP A 261 -13.73 30.33 -13.67
N LEU A 262 -13.01 31.42 -13.41
CA LEU A 262 -12.49 31.80 -12.09
C LEU A 262 -13.18 33.09 -11.68
N LEU A 263 -14.05 33.02 -10.67
CA LEU A 263 -14.81 34.13 -10.12
C LEU A 263 -14.36 34.39 -8.69
N THR A 264 -14.28 35.66 -8.29
CA THR A 264 -13.98 36.02 -6.90
C THR A 264 -14.82 37.22 -6.45
N SER A 265 -15.22 37.24 -5.18
CA SER A 265 -15.84 38.42 -4.56
C SER A 265 -14.81 39.51 -4.21
N ASP A 266 -13.52 39.16 -4.17
CA ASP A 266 -12.42 40.08 -3.89
C ASP A 266 -11.24 39.78 -4.82
N ILE A 267 -10.87 40.75 -5.66
CA ILE A 267 -9.77 40.58 -6.61
C ILE A 267 -8.42 40.56 -5.88
N SER A 268 -8.32 41.23 -4.73
CA SER A 268 -7.05 41.38 -4.00
C SER A 268 -6.51 40.08 -3.41
N CYS A 269 -7.34 39.03 -3.32
CA CYS A 269 -6.92 37.73 -2.82
C CYS A 269 -6.39 36.79 -3.92
N ILE A 270 -6.43 37.18 -5.21
CA ILE A 270 -6.00 36.34 -6.33
C ILE A 270 -4.90 37.02 -7.14
N SER A 271 -3.78 36.32 -7.30
CA SER A 271 -2.66 36.71 -8.16
C SER A 271 -2.43 35.73 -9.31
N ASP A 272 -1.85 36.27 -10.39
CA ASP A 272 -1.37 35.53 -11.58
C ASP A 272 -2.35 34.50 -12.20
N PRO A 273 -3.65 34.83 -12.41
CA PRO A 273 -4.57 33.90 -13.06
C PRO A 273 -4.18 33.72 -14.54
N ILE A 274 -3.73 32.53 -14.89
CA ILE A 274 -3.30 32.18 -16.26
C ILE A 274 -3.91 30.86 -16.73
N VAL A 275 -4.19 30.77 -18.03
CA VAL A 275 -4.56 29.50 -18.66
C VAL A 275 -3.31 28.71 -19.00
N ILE A 276 -3.26 27.46 -18.54
CA ILE A 276 -2.14 26.54 -18.70
C ILE A 276 -2.50 25.37 -19.64
N PRO A 277 -1.51 24.64 -20.18
CA PRO A 277 -1.78 23.55 -21.11
C PRO A 277 -2.73 22.50 -20.52
N ALA A 278 -3.54 21.90 -21.41
CA ALA A 278 -4.44 20.82 -21.07
C ALA A 278 -3.71 19.65 -20.38
N PHE A 279 -4.35 19.08 -19.36
CA PHE A 279 -3.89 17.83 -18.75
C PHE A 279 -3.78 16.73 -19.84
N PRO A 280 -2.77 15.84 -19.81
CA PRO A 280 -2.64 14.78 -20.80
C PRO A 280 -3.97 14.05 -21.09
N SER A 281 -4.36 14.00 -22.36
CA SER A 281 -5.61 13.41 -22.86
C SER A 281 -6.94 14.12 -22.47
N SER A 282 -6.90 15.28 -21.82
CA SER A 282 -8.04 16.21 -21.71
C SER A 282 -8.10 17.16 -22.92
N ASP A 283 -9.32 17.58 -23.29
CA ASP A 283 -9.60 18.64 -24.27
C ASP A 283 -9.72 20.04 -23.66
N HIS A 284 -9.75 20.15 -22.33
CA HIS A 284 -9.74 21.42 -21.61
C HIS A 284 -8.32 21.82 -21.21
N SER A 285 -8.00 23.09 -21.39
CA SER A 285 -6.84 23.77 -20.81
C SER A 285 -7.03 23.88 -19.29
N GLY A 286 -5.95 23.87 -18.53
CA GLY A 286 -6.03 24.11 -17.09
C GLY A 286 -6.03 25.61 -16.78
N ILE A 287 -6.26 25.95 -15.52
CA ILE A 287 -6.07 27.31 -14.99
C ILE A 287 -5.08 27.21 -13.83
N SER A 288 -4.09 28.10 -13.80
CA SER A 288 -3.19 28.29 -12.65
C SER A 288 -3.47 29.65 -12.07
N PHE A 289 -3.53 29.75 -10.75
CA PHE A 289 -3.65 31.01 -10.03
C PHE A 289 -3.04 30.85 -8.65
N SER A 290 -2.75 31.98 -8.02
CA SER A 290 -2.25 32.03 -6.66
C SER A 290 -3.29 32.71 -5.78
N ILE A 291 -3.45 32.21 -4.56
CA ILE A 291 -4.22 32.91 -3.53
C ILE A 291 -3.22 33.68 -2.68
N ASP A 292 -3.31 35.00 -2.67
CA ASP A 292 -2.39 35.87 -1.96
C ASP A 292 -2.57 35.71 -0.45
N TYR A 293 -1.48 35.34 0.21
CA TYR A 293 -1.46 34.84 1.58
C TYR A 293 -0.20 35.31 2.33
N HIS A 294 -0.30 35.40 3.66
CA HIS A 294 0.82 35.67 4.56
C HIS A 294 1.06 34.45 5.47
N CYS A 295 1.47 33.31 4.93
CA CYS A 295 1.97 32.20 5.75
C CYS A 295 3.27 32.55 6.49
N LEU A 296 3.50 31.90 7.64
CA LEU A 296 4.87 31.72 8.14
C LEU A 296 5.61 30.74 7.20
N PRO A 297 6.88 30.97 6.87
CA PRO A 297 7.64 30.01 6.07
C PRO A 297 7.95 28.78 6.93
N THR A 298 7.45 27.59 6.61
CA THR A 298 7.98 26.29 7.12
C THR A 298 7.19 25.08 6.61
N PRO A 299 7.67 23.84 6.80
CA PRO A 299 8.87 23.19 6.27
C PRO A 299 8.51 22.20 5.13
N GLN A 300 9.52 21.59 4.49
CA GLN A 300 9.30 20.57 3.43
C GLN A 300 8.40 19.43 3.90
N SER A 301 7.56 18.89 2.99
CA SER A 301 6.57 17.89 3.33
C SER A 301 7.17 16.67 4.04
N LEU A 302 6.70 16.52 5.27
CA LEU A 302 7.08 15.54 6.25
C LEU A 302 6.20 14.30 6.07
N VAL A 303 6.81 13.14 5.80
CA VAL A 303 6.14 11.84 5.74
C VAL A 303 6.54 11.03 6.95
N ARG A 304 5.59 10.32 7.58
CA ARG A 304 5.87 9.51 8.77
C ARG A 304 6.90 8.43 8.46
N ASP A 305 8.00 8.46 9.20
CA ASP A 305 9.06 7.47 9.16
C ASP A 305 8.82 6.40 10.23
N TYR A 306 7.97 5.44 9.89
CA TYR A 306 7.68 4.31 10.77
C TYR A 306 8.93 3.48 11.11
N ALA A 307 9.99 3.53 10.29
CA ALA A 307 11.23 2.82 10.60
C ALA A 307 12.00 3.48 11.76
N ARG A 308 11.71 4.76 12.07
CA ARG A 308 12.32 5.53 13.16
C ARG A 308 11.35 5.82 14.30
N ALA A 309 10.16 5.23 14.30
CA ALA A 309 9.17 5.41 15.36
C ALA A 309 9.74 5.00 16.73
N ASN A 310 9.47 5.80 17.75
CA ASN A 310 9.76 5.41 19.13
C ASN A 310 8.63 4.50 19.61
N TYR A 311 8.75 3.22 19.29
CA TYR A 311 7.75 2.22 19.65
C TYR A 311 7.62 2.02 21.16
N GLU A 312 8.68 2.25 21.94
CA GLU A 312 8.65 2.08 23.40
C GLU A 312 7.76 3.13 24.08
N ASP A 313 7.91 4.39 23.68
CA ASP A 313 7.06 5.48 24.18
C ASP A 313 5.64 5.40 23.62
N LEU A 314 5.47 5.01 22.35
CA LEU A 314 4.15 4.75 21.77
C LEU A 314 3.40 3.67 22.54
N THR A 315 4.10 2.59 22.91
CA THR A 315 3.55 1.53 23.74
C THR A 315 3.19 2.05 25.13
N THR A 316 4.03 2.85 25.76
CA THR A 316 3.75 3.47 27.07
C THR A 316 2.54 4.41 27.01
N TYR A 317 2.42 5.21 25.96
CA TYR A 317 1.28 6.08 25.70
C TYR A 317 -0.01 5.29 25.54
N LEU A 318 -0.01 4.24 24.71
CA LEU A 318 -1.20 3.40 24.54
C LEU A 318 -1.58 2.67 25.84
N HIS A 319 -0.61 2.33 26.69
CA HIS A 319 -0.86 1.78 28.03
C HIS A 319 -1.41 2.81 29.02
N SER A 320 -1.25 4.12 28.77
CA SER A 320 -1.73 5.18 29.66
C SER A 320 -3.24 5.44 29.55
N PHE A 321 -3.88 4.95 28.49
CA PHE A 321 -5.33 5.06 28.33
C PHE A 321 -6.04 3.94 29.06
N ASP A 322 -7.03 4.33 29.86
CA ASP A 322 -8.05 3.39 30.31
C ASP A 322 -9.04 3.14 29.17
N TRP A 323 -8.71 2.17 28.33
CA TRP A 323 -9.54 1.77 27.19
C TRP A 323 -10.94 1.32 27.61
N TYR A 324 -11.11 0.90 28.87
CA TYR A 324 -12.40 0.48 29.40
C TYR A 324 -13.36 1.68 29.51
N ASP A 325 -12.96 2.77 30.18
CA ASP A 325 -13.77 3.99 30.30
C ASP A 325 -14.05 4.64 28.93
N LEU A 326 -13.06 4.60 28.04
CA LEU A 326 -13.18 5.12 26.68
C LEU A 326 -14.24 4.37 25.86
N PHE A 327 -14.27 3.04 25.95
CA PHE A 327 -15.23 2.22 25.22
C PHE A 327 -16.61 2.17 25.89
N CYS A 328 -16.70 2.24 27.22
CA CYS A 328 -17.96 2.32 27.95
C CYS A 328 -18.77 3.58 27.61
N SER A 329 -18.09 4.65 27.20
CA SER A 329 -18.70 5.89 26.73
C SER A 329 -19.27 5.80 25.31
N SER A 330 -19.02 4.68 24.59
CA SER A 330 -19.41 4.49 23.19
C SER A 330 -20.69 3.64 23.07
N PRO A 331 -21.73 4.11 22.36
CA PRO A 331 -23.05 3.44 22.34
C PRO A 331 -23.14 2.23 21.40
N ASN A 332 -22.20 2.05 20.47
CA ASN A 332 -22.15 0.89 19.57
C ASN A 332 -20.71 0.59 19.10
N SER A 333 -20.54 -0.53 18.39
CA SER A 333 -19.25 -1.03 17.91
C SER A 333 -18.54 -0.10 16.93
N ASN A 334 -19.29 0.69 16.16
CA ASN A 334 -18.73 1.65 15.21
C ASN A 334 -18.13 2.86 15.94
N ASP A 335 -18.75 3.27 17.05
CA ASP A 335 -18.24 4.35 17.90
C ASP A 335 -17.03 3.91 18.71
N MET A 336 -17.02 2.68 19.21
CA MET A 336 -15.81 2.09 19.81
C MET A 336 -14.64 2.04 18.83
N TYR A 337 -14.90 1.69 17.57
CA TYR A 337 -13.88 1.71 16.51
C TYR A 337 -13.34 3.13 16.26
N ASN A 338 -14.22 4.14 16.21
CA ASN A 338 -13.82 5.54 16.02
C ASN A 338 -12.98 6.04 17.19
N VAL A 339 -13.37 5.70 18.42
CA VAL A 339 -12.62 6.04 19.64
C VAL A 339 -11.26 5.34 19.65
N PHE A 340 -11.21 4.04 19.37
CA PHE A 340 -9.95 3.29 19.28
C PHE A 340 -8.98 3.87 18.25
N THR A 341 -9.48 4.08 17.03
CA THR A 341 -8.67 4.64 15.94
C THR A 341 -8.18 6.04 16.25
N SER A 342 -8.98 6.88 16.90
CA SER A 342 -8.58 8.24 17.28
C SER A 342 -7.39 8.24 18.24
N VAL A 343 -7.39 7.40 19.27
CA VAL A 343 -6.29 7.31 20.26
C VAL A 343 -5.03 6.75 19.62
N VAL A 344 -5.17 5.70 18.80
CA VAL A 344 -4.04 5.10 18.10
C VAL A 344 -3.43 6.09 17.12
N HIS A 345 -4.24 6.80 16.33
CA HIS A 345 -3.75 7.83 15.42
C HIS A 345 -3.02 8.93 16.18
N ASN A 346 -3.56 9.41 17.30
CA ASN A 346 -2.89 10.42 18.14
C ASN A 346 -1.54 9.92 18.71
N GLY A 347 -1.46 8.65 19.11
CA GLY A 347 -0.17 8.04 19.46
C GLY A 347 0.81 8.03 18.29
N ILE A 348 0.36 7.64 17.10
CA ILE A 348 1.22 7.64 15.90
C ILE A 348 1.69 9.07 15.59
N ASP A 349 0.86 10.09 15.78
CA ASP A 349 1.22 11.51 15.56
C ASP A 349 2.36 11.96 16.51
N GLN A 350 2.31 11.50 17.76
CA GLN A 350 3.26 11.88 18.80
C GLN A 350 4.59 11.12 18.70
N PHE A 351 4.55 9.82 18.37
CA PHE A 351 5.71 8.93 18.54
C PHE A 351 6.31 8.42 17.22
N VAL A 352 5.70 8.72 16.08
CA VAL A 352 6.30 8.43 14.76
C VAL A 352 6.90 9.71 14.19
N PRO A 353 8.25 9.84 14.13
CA PRO A 353 8.87 11.04 13.61
C PRO A 353 8.59 11.14 12.11
N TYR A 354 8.56 12.37 11.64
CA TYR A 354 8.45 12.62 10.22
C TYR A 354 9.84 12.73 9.59
N HIS A 355 9.96 12.30 8.33
CA HIS A 355 11.12 12.54 7.48
C HIS A 355 10.69 13.29 6.23
N CYS A 356 11.57 14.13 5.70
CA CYS A 356 11.32 14.76 4.43
C CYS A 356 11.50 13.74 3.30
N MET A 357 10.46 13.50 2.49
CA MET A 357 10.64 12.72 1.27
C MET A 357 11.48 13.53 0.28
N LYS A 358 12.68 13.04 -0.05
CA LYS A 358 13.26 13.34 -1.37
C LYS A 358 12.52 12.44 -2.37
N PRO A 359 11.68 12.96 -3.27
CA PRO A 359 11.01 12.11 -4.24
C PRO A 359 12.08 11.31 -4.98
N LYS A 360 11.94 9.97 -5.01
CA LYS A 360 12.60 9.19 -6.06
C LYS A 360 11.95 9.64 -7.35
N ILE A 361 12.57 10.60 -8.02
CA ILE A 361 12.11 11.16 -9.28
C ILE A 361 12.03 9.97 -10.24
N ALA A 362 10.81 9.50 -10.55
CA ALA A 362 10.57 8.79 -11.78
C ALA A 362 10.70 9.83 -12.90
N SER A 363 11.94 10.21 -13.18
CA SER A 363 12.27 11.16 -14.22
C SER A 363 11.96 10.44 -15.51
N TYR A 364 11.08 11.01 -16.35
CA TYR A 364 11.14 10.62 -17.74
C TYR A 364 12.58 10.85 -18.24
N PRO A 365 13.07 10.01 -19.17
CA PRO A 365 14.33 10.30 -19.83
C PRO A 365 14.32 11.74 -20.35
N SER A 366 15.47 12.41 -20.31
CA SER A 366 15.63 13.83 -20.63
C SER A 366 14.93 14.27 -21.92
N HIS A 367 14.86 13.40 -22.94
CA HIS A 367 14.15 13.69 -24.18
C HIS A 367 12.64 13.93 -24.00
N ILE A 368 11.95 13.21 -23.11
CA ILE A 368 10.51 13.42 -22.85
C ILE A 368 10.31 14.70 -22.01
N GLN A 369 11.19 14.97 -21.05
CA GLN A 369 11.15 16.24 -20.30
C GLN A 369 11.34 17.43 -21.24
N ASN A 370 12.29 17.34 -22.17
CA ASN A 370 12.48 18.35 -23.20
C ASN A 370 11.25 18.51 -24.11
N LEU A 371 10.56 17.41 -24.44
CA LEU A 371 9.30 17.47 -25.20
C LEU A 371 8.17 18.14 -24.41
N ILE A 372 8.05 17.88 -23.11
CA ILE A 372 7.07 18.55 -22.24
C ILE A 372 7.38 20.05 -22.12
N ASN A 373 8.65 20.41 -21.92
CA ASN A 373 9.10 21.79 -21.85
C ASN A 373 8.85 22.53 -23.18
N HIS A 374 9.21 21.91 -24.31
CA HIS A 374 8.92 22.45 -25.64
C HIS A 374 7.42 22.61 -25.88
N ARG A 375 6.59 21.65 -25.45
CA ARG A 375 5.13 21.76 -25.54
C ARG A 375 4.63 22.99 -24.78
N ASN A 376 5.10 23.20 -23.55
CA ASN A 376 4.68 24.33 -22.71
C ASN A 376 5.13 25.67 -23.33
N ILE A 377 6.36 25.75 -23.83
CA ILE A 377 6.89 26.93 -24.55
C ILE A 377 6.05 27.23 -25.80
N LEU A 378 5.67 26.20 -26.57
CA LEU A 378 4.86 26.38 -27.78
C LEU A 378 3.42 26.77 -27.46
N PHE A 379 2.86 26.28 -26.34
CA PHE A 379 1.53 26.68 -25.88
C PHE A 379 1.47 28.18 -25.58
N ALA A 380 2.46 28.71 -24.85
CA ALA A 380 2.55 30.14 -24.54
C ALA A 380 2.62 31.02 -25.81
N LYS A 381 3.16 30.48 -26.91
CA LYS A 381 3.31 31.19 -28.20
C LYS A 381 2.15 30.96 -29.18
N ILE A 382 1.16 30.15 -28.82
CA ILE A 382 0.14 29.66 -29.78
C ILE A 382 -0.90 30.72 -30.16
N ASN A 383 -1.09 31.72 -29.31
CA ASN A 383 -2.05 32.81 -29.50
C ASN A 383 -1.43 34.03 -30.23
N ILE A 384 -0.15 33.94 -30.65
CA ILE A 384 0.50 34.97 -31.45
C ILE A 384 0.04 34.82 -32.92
N PRO A 385 -0.73 35.77 -33.49
CA PRO A 385 -1.42 35.60 -34.77
C PRO A 385 -0.49 35.34 -35.98
N SER A 386 0.78 35.72 -35.88
CA SER A 386 1.74 35.70 -37.00
C SER A 386 2.40 34.34 -37.27
N VAL A 387 2.17 33.30 -36.44
CA VAL A 387 2.97 32.05 -36.53
C VAL A 387 2.12 30.78 -36.63
N ARG A 388 1.56 30.53 -37.84
CA ARG A 388 0.78 29.31 -38.16
C ARG A 388 1.55 28.01 -37.87
N ARG A 389 2.87 28.01 -38.09
CA ARG A 389 3.77 26.86 -37.82
C ARG A 389 3.83 26.47 -36.34
N THR A 390 3.67 27.41 -35.41
CA THR A 390 3.71 27.15 -33.95
C THR A 390 2.50 26.34 -33.50
N LYS A 391 1.32 26.59 -34.06
CA LYS A 391 0.08 25.86 -33.73
C LYS A 391 0.13 24.41 -34.22
N ASP A 392 0.69 24.17 -35.40
CA ASP A 392 0.90 22.82 -35.94
C ASP A 392 1.98 22.06 -35.16
N LEU A 393 3.09 22.73 -34.81
CA LEU A 393 4.16 22.13 -34.01
C LEU A 393 3.72 21.81 -32.59
N TYR A 394 2.94 22.69 -31.94
CA TYR A 394 2.32 22.42 -30.64
C TYR A 394 1.43 21.17 -30.72
N ARG A 395 0.57 21.06 -31.74
CA ARG A 395 -0.29 19.88 -31.94
C ARG A 395 0.54 18.61 -32.10
N HIS A 396 1.65 18.67 -32.85
CA HIS A 396 2.57 17.55 -33.02
C HIS A 396 3.23 17.13 -31.69
N ILE A 397 3.87 18.05 -30.96
CA ILE A 397 4.52 17.72 -29.68
C ILE A 397 3.51 17.30 -28.60
N ARG A 398 2.31 17.92 -28.56
CA ARG A 398 1.20 17.46 -27.70
C ARG A 398 0.81 16.02 -28.02
N SER A 399 0.86 15.59 -29.29
CA SER A 399 0.58 14.20 -29.68
C SER A 399 1.68 13.22 -29.22
N LEU A 400 2.93 13.65 -29.19
CA LEU A 400 4.08 12.85 -28.75
C LEU A 400 4.13 12.69 -27.21
N THR A 401 3.61 13.67 -26.48
CA THR A 401 3.52 13.65 -25.00
C THR A 401 2.22 13.03 -24.47
N LYS A 402 1.28 12.63 -25.35
CA LYS A 402 0.14 11.79 -24.95
C LYS A 402 0.68 10.43 -24.54
N THR A 403 0.29 9.95 -23.36
CA THR A 403 0.41 8.53 -23.01
C THR A 403 -0.29 7.71 -24.09
N LYS A 404 0.49 7.13 -25.01
CA LYS A 404 -0.05 6.11 -25.92
C LYS A 404 -0.53 4.98 -25.03
N SER A 405 -1.85 4.82 -24.93
CA SER A 405 -2.43 3.61 -24.36
C SER A 405 -1.79 2.44 -25.12
N ILE A 406 -1.04 1.62 -24.39
CA ILE A 406 -0.46 0.36 -24.90
C ILE A 406 -1.58 -0.66 -25.19
N VAL A 407 -2.82 -0.33 -24.83
CA VAL A 407 -4.03 -1.13 -25.04
C VAL A 407 -4.60 -0.84 -26.44
N PRO A 408 -4.84 -1.87 -27.28
CA PRO A 408 -5.51 -1.75 -28.58
C PRO A 408 -6.85 -1.00 -28.47
N LYS A 409 -7.25 -0.27 -29.52
CA LYS A 409 -8.55 0.44 -29.55
C LYS A 409 -9.77 -0.50 -29.60
N GLU A 410 -9.53 -1.73 -30.02
CA GLU A 410 -10.53 -2.78 -30.24
C GLU A 410 -9.89 -4.14 -29.97
N LEU A 411 -10.64 -5.04 -29.33
CA LEU A 411 -10.21 -6.40 -29.03
C LEU A 411 -11.36 -7.36 -29.34
N ILE A 412 -11.12 -8.32 -30.23
CA ILE A 412 -12.14 -9.32 -30.59
C ILE A 412 -12.15 -10.39 -29.51
N SER A 413 -13.30 -10.56 -28.86
CA SER A 413 -13.53 -11.62 -27.86
C SER A 413 -13.55 -13.01 -28.50
N SER A 414 -13.43 -14.07 -27.70
CA SER A 414 -13.49 -15.46 -28.18
C SER A 414 -14.81 -15.86 -28.84
N SER A 415 -15.88 -15.06 -28.66
CA SER A 415 -17.18 -15.20 -29.32
C SER A 415 -17.30 -14.38 -30.61
N GLY A 416 -16.22 -13.74 -31.07
CA GLY A 416 -16.20 -12.94 -32.31
C GLY A 416 -16.73 -11.51 -32.17
N CYS A 417 -17.17 -11.10 -30.97
CA CYS A 417 -17.65 -9.73 -30.74
C CYS A 417 -16.48 -8.76 -30.52
N ALA A 418 -16.50 -7.63 -31.24
CA ALA A 418 -15.58 -6.52 -31.06
C ALA A 418 -15.85 -5.80 -29.72
N VAL A 419 -14.87 -5.84 -28.81
CA VAL A 419 -14.90 -5.12 -27.53
C VAL A 419 -14.09 -3.85 -27.67
N THR A 420 -14.77 -2.72 -27.57
CA THR A 420 -14.18 -1.38 -27.68
C THR A 420 -14.16 -0.67 -26.32
N GLY A 421 -13.16 0.19 -26.13
CA GLY A 421 -12.99 0.99 -24.91
C GLY A 421 -12.06 0.39 -23.87
N ILE A 422 -11.16 1.22 -23.33
CA ILE A 422 -10.07 0.81 -22.43
C ILE A 422 -10.57 0.08 -21.19
N SER A 423 -11.67 0.52 -20.57
CA SER A 423 -12.23 -0.15 -19.39
C SER A 423 -12.79 -1.54 -19.71
N ASN A 424 -13.43 -1.70 -20.87
CA ASN A 424 -14.05 -2.96 -21.27
C ASN A 424 -12.99 -3.96 -21.71
N ILE A 425 -11.94 -3.48 -22.39
CA ILE A 425 -10.77 -4.27 -22.73
C ILE A 425 -10.01 -4.70 -21.47
N THR A 426 -9.80 -3.78 -20.53
CA THR A 426 -9.11 -4.09 -19.26
C THR A 426 -9.93 -5.05 -18.42
N ASN A 427 -11.26 -4.86 -18.34
CA ASN A 427 -12.16 -5.78 -17.64
C ASN A 427 -12.27 -7.13 -18.36
N LEU A 428 -12.33 -7.19 -19.69
CA LEU A 428 -12.34 -8.44 -20.43
C LEU A 428 -11.04 -9.21 -20.18
N LEU A 429 -9.90 -8.54 -20.29
CA LEU A 429 -8.59 -9.13 -20.02
C LEU A 429 -8.47 -9.55 -18.56
N ALA A 430 -8.93 -8.74 -17.60
CA ALA A 430 -8.89 -9.04 -16.17
C ALA A 430 -9.85 -10.17 -15.78
N THR A 431 -11.06 -10.22 -16.34
CA THR A 431 -12.04 -11.28 -16.11
C THR A 431 -11.62 -12.58 -16.79
N GLN A 432 -11.11 -12.54 -18.02
CA GLN A 432 -10.49 -13.72 -18.64
C GLN A 432 -9.28 -14.16 -17.82
N PHE A 433 -8.37 -13.27 -17.43
CA PHE A 433 -7.26 -13.62 -16.54
C PHE A 433 -7.77 -14.26 -15.25
N ALA A 434 -8.62 -13.59 -14.49
CA ALA A 434 -9.16 -14.09 -13.23
C ALA A 434 -9.77 -15.48 -13.40
N SER A 435 -10.56 -15.71 -14.46
CA SER A 435 -11.16 -17.01 -14.75
C SER A 435 -10.15 -18.16 -14.93
N TYR A 436 -8.92 -17.85 -15.35
CA TYR A 436 -7.87 -18.85 -15.48
C TYR A 436 -6.94 -18.95 -14.27
N PHE A 437 -6.90 -17.94 -13.40
CA PHE A 437 -5.98 -17.87 -12.25
C PHE A 437 -6.66 -18.09 -10.88
N THR A 438 -7.99 -18.26 -10.81
CA THR A 438 -8.72 -18.53 -9.56
C THR A 438 -8.93 -20.01 -9.21
N LEU A 439 -8.25 -20.95 -9.87
CA LEU A 439 -8.23 -22.35 -9.44
C LEU A 439 -7.09 -22.57 -8.43
N ASP A 440 -7.33 -22.18 -7.19
CA ASP A 440 -6.83 -22.81 -5.96
C ASP A 440 -7.28 -21.94 -4.77
N ASP A 441 -8.49 -22.21 -4.26
CA ASP A 441 -8.73 -22.52 -2.85
C ASP A 441 -10.23 -22.85 -2.72
N GLY A 442 -10.49 -24.11 -2.40
CA GLY A 442 -11.80 -24.74 -2.45
C GLY A 442 -12.83 -24.07 -1.56
N CYS A 443 -14.09 -24.38 -1.88
CA CYS A 443 -15.30 -24.06 -1.14
C CYS A 443 -15.10 -24.06 0.39
N ILE A 444 -15.68 -23.07 1.04
CA ILE A 444 -15.84 -23.00 2.50
C ILE A 444 -16.50 -24.31 2.96
N PRO A 445 -15.88 -25.13 3.82
CA PRO A 445 -16.54 -26.29 4.39
C PRO A 445 -17.66 -25.85 5.33
N THR A 446 -18.84 -26.46 5.19
CA THR A 446 -19.93 -26.37 6.15
C THR A 446 -19.48 -26.93 7.50
N ILE A 447 -19.48 -26.10 8.53
CA ILE A 447 -19.16 -26.49 9.91
C ILE A 447 -20.27 -27.41 10.43
N PRO A 448 -19.96 -28.63 10.92
CA PRO A 448 -20.94 -29.47 11.60
C PRO A 448 -21.35 -28.83 12.93
N SER A 449 -22.65 -28.77 13.20
CA SER A 449 -23.21 -28.25 14.45
C SER A 449 -22.79 -29.12 15.64
N LEU A 450 -21.77 -28.69 16.38
CA LEU A 450 -21.48 -29.21 17.72
C LEU A 450 -22.51 -28.64 18.71
N PRO A 451 -22.87 -29.38 19.78
CA PRO A 451 -23.83 -28.90 20.76
C PRO A 451 -23.20 -27.74 21.56
N LEU A 452 -23.84 -26.58 21.48
CA LEU A 452 -23.50 -25.40 22.25
C LEU A 452 -23.68 -25.68 23.75
N PRO A 453 -22.84 -25.07 24.62
CA PRO A 453 -23.07 -25.07 26.07
C PRO A 453 -24.50 -24.63 26.40
N PRO A 454 -25.13 -25.14 27.48
CA PRO A 454 -26.55 -24.87 27.77
C PRO A 454 -26.92 -23.39 27.85
N PHE A 455 -25.98 -22.52 28.25
CA PHE A 455 -26.19 -21.07 28.32
C PHE A 455 -26.10 -20.36 26.95
N LEU A 456 -25.46 -20.97 25.95
CA LEU A 456 -25.37 -20.48 24.57
C LEU A 456 -26.43 -21.10 23.64
N SER A 457 -27.22 -22.06 24.13
CA SER A 457 -28.32 -22.67 23.36
C SER A 457 -29.40 -21.67 22.92
N ASN A 458 -29.43 -20.47 23.52
CA ASN A 458 -30.39 -19.40 23.25
C ASN A 458 -29.88 -18.27 22.34
N VAL A 459 -28.63 -18.34 21.86
CA VAL A 459 -28.04 -17.30 20.99
C VAL A 459 -27.69 -17.90 19.64
N SER A 460 -28.36 -17.45 18.58
CA SER A 460 -28.04 -17.79 17.20
C SER A 460 -27.06 -16.78 16.60
N PHE A 461 -25.87 -17.24 16.22
CA PHE A 461 -24.97 -16.47 15.35
C PHE A 461 -25.24 -16.84 13.91
N LEU A 462 -25.36 -15.84 13.04
CA LEU A 462 -25.26 -16.08 11.60
C LEU A 462 -23.77 -16.13 11.22
N PRO A 463 -23.29 -17.18 10.53
CA PRO A 463 -21.91 -17.27 10.05
C PRO A 463 -21.44 -16.04 9.26
N THR A 464 -22.37 -15.28 8.66
CA THR A 464 -22.11 -14.03 7.93
C THR A 464 -21.58 -12.90 8.80
N ASP A 465 -21.92 -12.85 10.08
CA ASP A 465 -21.56 -11.72 10.94
C ASP A 465 -20.14 -11.88 11.49
N VAL A 466 -19.76 -13.11 11.83
CA VAL A 466 -18.37 -13.50 12.11
C VAL A 466 -17.49 -13.24 10.88
N PHE A 467 -17.97 -13.62 9.70
CA PHE A 467 -17.24 -13.40 8.45
C PHE A 467 -17.01 -11.91 8.15
N LYS A 468 -18.03 -11.04 8.31
CA LYS A 468 -17.88 -9.59 8.10
C LYS A 468 -16.84 -8.96 9.03
N ALA A 469 -16.81 -9.36 10.31
CA ALA A 469 -15.84 -8.87 11.29
C ALA A 469 -14.40 -9.30 10.92
N LEU A 470 -14.22 -10.57 10.55
CA LEU A 470 -12.92 -11.12 10.13
C LEU A 470 -12.43 -10.57 8.77
N SER A 471 -13.36 -10.15 7.91
CA SER A 471 -13.06 -9.55 6.59
C SER A 471 -12.72 -8.06 6.65
N SER A 472 -12.76 -7.44 7.83
CA SER A 472 -12.40 -6.04 8.03
C SER A 472 -10.88 -5.83 8.01
N VAL A 473 -10.42 -4.58 7.83
CA VAL A 473 -8.99 -4.23 7.87
C VAL A 473 -8.33 -4.59 9.21
N LEU A 474 -9.11 -4.65 10.31
CA LEU A 474 -8.62 -5.03 11.64
C LEU A 474 -8.70 -6.53 11.92
N GLY A 475 -9.44 -7.31 11.14
CA GLY A 475 -9.62 -8.76 11.34
C GLY A 475 -8.31 -9.52 11.58
N PRO A 476 -7.26 -9.33 10.75
CA PRO A 476 -5.96 -9.97 10.98
C PRO A 476 -5.27 -9.57 12.28
N ILE A 477 -5.40 -8.31 12.71
CA ILE A 477 -4.81 -7.79 13.96
C ILE A 477 -5.53 -8.40 15.16
N LEU A 478 -6.86 -8.36 15.15
CA LEU A 478 -7.70 -8.92 16.21
C LEU A 478 -7.44 -10.43 16.37
N PHE A 479 -7.34 -11.17 15.27
CA PHE A 479 -7.00 -12.59 15.32
C PHE A 479 -5.58 -12.83 15.88
N THR A 480 -4.61 -12.00 15.52
CA THR A 480 -3.24 -12.10 16.07
C THR A 480 -3.20 -11.84 17.57
N LEU A 481 -3.97 -10.85 18.06
CA LEU A 481 -4.12 -10.57 19.48
C LEU A 481 -4.82 -11.71 20.22
N TYR A 482 -5.87 -12.28 19.61
CA TYR A 482 -6.63 -13.40 20.17
C TYR A 482 -5.77 -14.63 20.46
N ILE A 483 -4.75 -14.88 19.64
CA ILE A 483 -3.85 -16.04 19.80
C ILE A 483 -2.52 -15.70 20.49
N ALA A 484 -2.33 -14.48 20.98
CA ALA A 484 -1.02 -13.99 21.42
C ALA A 484 -0.48 -14.71 22.68
N ASP A 485 -1.39 -15.18 23.53
CA ASP A 485 -1.10 -15.88 24.79
C ASP A 485 -0.57 -17.31 24.61
N ILE A 486 -0.66 -17.90 23.40
CA ILE A 486 -0.13 -19.22 23.09
C ILE A 486 1.38 -19.35 23.44
N SER A 487 2.12 -18.25 23.33
CA SER A 487 3.54 -18.22 23.69
C SER A 487 3.78 -18.37 25.20
N HIS A 488 2.89 -17.82 26.03
CA HIS A 488 2.96 -17.92 27.49
C HIS A 488 2.65 -19.34 27.98
N ILE A 489 1.76 -20.04 27.29
CA ILE A 489 1.35 -21.42 27.62
C ILE A 489 2.48 -22.41 27.37
N LEU A 490 3.41 -22.04 26.47
CA LEU A 490 4.61 -22.82 26.23
C LEU A 490 5.78 -22.45 27.15
N SER A 491 5.64 -21.44 28.01
CA SER A 491 6.69 -21.02 28.96
C SER A 491 7.15 -22.13 29.94
N PRO A 492 6.30 -23.08 30.38
CA PRO A 492 6.74 -24.23 31.19
C PRO A 492 7.63 -25.23 30.43
N PHE A 493 7.73 -25.12 29.10
CA PHE A 493 8.48 -26.03 28.23
C PHE A 493 9.65 -25.27 27.56
N PRO A 494 10.73 -24.93 28.29
CA PRO A 494 11.77 -23.99 27.82
C PRO A 494 12.53 -24.44 26.56
N ASP A 495 12.52 -25.73 26.27
CA ASP A 495 13.17 -26.32 25.11
C ASP A 495 12.25 -26.43 23.88
N VAL A 496 10.94 -26.28 24.08
CA VAL A 496 9.96 -26.23 23.00
C VAL A 496 9.95 -24.83 22.42
N ARG A 497 9.99 -24.74 21.09
CA ARG A 497 9.96 -23.48 20.35
C ARG A 497 8.69 -23.40 19.52
N ILE A 498 8.18 -22.18 19.38
CA ILE A 498 7.00 -21.87 18.59
C ILE A 498 7.33 -20.88 17.47
N GLN A 499 6.69 -21.07 16.32
CA GLN A 499 6.62 -20.12 15.22
C GLN A 499 5.18 -20.10 14.73
N SER A 500 4.57 -18.91 14.69
CA SER A 500 3.20 -18.72 14.20
C SER A 500 3.18 -17.77 13.01
N TYR A 501 2.25 -18.03 12.08
CA TYR A 501 1.87 -17.09 11.03
C TYR A 501 0.35 -17.16 10.89
N ALA A 502 -0.36 -16.21 11.50
CA ALA A 502 -1.79 -16.32 11.73
C ALA A 502 -2.14 -17.69 12.38
N ASP A 503 -3.03 -18.46 11.78
CA ASP A 503 -3.49 -19.77 12.27
C ASP A 503 -2.47 -20.90 12.04
N ASP A 504 -1.49 -20.70 11.15
CA ASP A 504 -0.42 -21.67 10.89
C ASP A 504 0.63 -21.65 12.01
N ILE A 505 0.37 -22.43 13.07
CA ILE A 505 1.26 -22.61 14.23
C ILE A 505 2.18 -23.82 14.02
N LYS A 506 3.46 -23.64 14.35
CA LYS A 506 4.49 -24.67 14.34
C LYS A 506 5.15 -24.74 15.69
N VAL A 507 5.24 -25.95 16.23
CA VAL A 507 5.90 -26.23 17.49
C VAL A 507 6.97 -27.26 17.24
N TYR A 508 8.18 -26.99 17.70
CA TYR A 508 9.33 -27.86 17.43
C TYR A 508 10.28 -27.91 18.61
N ILE A 509 10.97 -29.04 18.73
CA ILE A 509 12.02 -29.26 19.72
C ILE A 509 13.24 -29.87 19.04
N SER A 510 14.44 -29.48 19.48
CA SER A 510 15.70 -30.05 19.01
C SER A 510 16.33 -30.87 20.13
N TYR A 511 16.94 -32.00 19.79
CA TYR A 511 17.52 -32.90 20.78
C TYR A 511 18.72 -33.69 20.25
N SER A 512 19.57 -34.14 21.17
CA SER A 512 20.59 -35.16 20.91
C SER A 512 20.00 -36.57 21.13
N PRO A 513 20.63 -37.64 20.59
CA PRO A 513 20.18 -39.01 20.81
C PRO A 513 19.99 -39.37 22.29
N ASN A 514 20.86 -38.87 23.18
CA ASN A 514 20.80 -39.14 24.62
C ASN A 514 19.60 -38.47 25.32
N SER A 515 19.07 -37.40 24.73
CA SER A 515 17.94 -36.64 25.27
C SER A 515 16.60 -36.99 24.60
N PHE A 516 16.58 -37.96 23.67
CA PHE A 516 15.42 -38.28 22.84
C PHE A 516 14.13 -38.46 23.66
N ALA A 517 14.11 -39.41 24.60
CA ALA A 517 12.90 -39.76 25.35
C ALA A 517 12.34 -38.57 26.17
N SER A 518 13.22 -37.84 26.87
CA SER A 518 12.81 -36.67 27.65
C SER A 518 12.24 -35.56 26.75
N ARG A 519 12.87 -35.30 25.61
CA ARG A 519 12.50 -34.22 24.68
C ARG A 519 11.20 -34.52 23.93
N THR A 520 11.00 -35.77 23.51
CA THR A 520 9.74 -36.19 22.88
C THR A 520 8.59 -36.14 23.87
N SER A 521 8.82 -36.49 25.13
CA SER A 521 7.82 -36.36 26.20
C SER A 521 7.45 -34.89 26.46
N GLN A 522 8.43 -33.98 26.51
CA GLN A 522 8.19 -32.54 26.64
C GLN A 522 7.38 -31.97 25.48
N LEU A 523 7.66 -32.37 24.23
CA LEU A 523 6.89 -31.92 23.08
C LEU A 523 5.44 -32.44 23.13
N GLN A 524 5.22 -33.69 23.56
CA GLN A 524 3.86 -34.21 23.74
C GLN A 524 3.10 -33.45 24.83
N ALA A 525 3.75 -33.12 25.96
CA ALA A 525 3.13 -32.31 27.01
C ALA A 525 2.77 -30.90 26.51
N ALA A 526 3.62 -30.28 25.70
CA ALA A 526 3.33 -29.00 25.06
C ALA A 526 2.14 -29.08 24.08
N LEU A 527 2.03 -30.17 23.30
CA LEU A 527 0.88 -30.39 22.41
C LEU A 527 -0.44 -30.55 23.20
N ASN A 528 -0.39 -31.22 24.36
CA ASN A 528 -1.55 -31.33 25.25
C ASN A 528 -1.96 -29.95 25.79
N ALA A 529 -1.01 -29.14 26.25
CA ALA A 529 -1.28 -27.78 26.73
C ALA A 529 -1.89 -26.89 25.63
N ILE A 530 -1.42 -27.01 24.39
CA ILE A 530 -2.02 -26.30 23.25
C ILE A 530 -3.45 -26.77 23.00
N HIS A 531 -3.71 -28.07 23.08
CA HIS A 531 -5.06 -28.58 22.90
C HIS A 531 -6.01 -28.04 23.98
N GLU A 532 -5.61 -28.10 25.25
CA GLU A 532 -6.37 -27.54 26.37
C GLU A 532 -6.63 -26.04 26.17
N TRP A 533 -5.61 -25.29 25.74
CA TRP A 533 -5.75 -23.88 25.40
C TRP A 533 -6.74 -23.63 24.26
N THR A 534 -6.69 -24.43 23.19
CA THR A 534 -7.65 -24.28 22.08
C THR A 534 -9.08 -24.54 22.52
N VAL A 535 -9.31 -25.52 23.41
CA VAL A 535 -10.63 -25.78 24.00
C VAL A 535 -11.07 -24.61 24.86
N ALA A 536 -10.19 -24.10 25.73
CA ALA A 536 -10.47 -22.95 26.59
C ALA A 536 -10.81 -21.68 25.77
N ASN A 537 -10.13 -21.49 24.63
CA ASN A 537 -10.35 -20.38 23.71
C ASN A 537 -11.35 -20.69 22.59
N GLN A 538 -12.15 -21.76 22.71
CA GLN A 538 -13.18 -22.12 21.72
C GLN A 538 -12.67 -22.16 20.27
N LEU A 539 -11.40 -22.48 20.08
CA LEU A 539 -10.76 -22.67 18.78
C LEU A 539 -10.82 -24.14 18.39
N SER A 540 -11.37 -24.42 17.21
CA SER A 540 -11.33 -25.76 16.66
C SER A 540 -10.02 -25.97 15.90
N LEU A 541 -9.25 -26.98 16.30
CA LEU A 541 -8.10 -27.45 15.53
C LEU A 541 -8.60 -28.19 14.28
N SER A 542 -7.97 -27.96 13.14
CA SER A 542 -8.16 -28.81 11.98
C SER A 542 -7.25 -30.04 12.10
N GLU A 543 -7.67 -31.08 12.83
CA GLU A 543 -6.78 -32.21 13.14
C GLU A 543 -6.27 -32.92 11.88
N SER A 544 -7.07 -32.95 10.81
CA SER A 544 -6.67 -33.49 9.50
C SER A 544 -5.52 -32.72 8.82
N LYS A 545 -5.32 -31.44 9.17
CA LYS A 545 -4.21 -30.61 8.70
C LYS A 545 -3.00 -30.66 9.63
N CYS A 546 -3.19 -31.09 10.89
CA CYS A 546 -2.14 -31.24 11.88
C CYS A 546 -1.27 -32.46 11.54
N THR A 547 -0.01 -32.22 11.23
CA THR A 547 0.95 -33.28 10.88
C THR A 547 2.25 -33.05 11.62
N HIS A 548 3.05 -34.11 11.79
CA HIS A 548 4.38 -33.96 12.38
C HIS A 548 5.48 -34.33 11.38
N LEU A 549 6.55 -33.53 11.39
CA LEU A 549 7.72 -33.68 10.55
C LEU A 549 8.93 -34.02 11.43
N HIS A 550 9.44 -35.24 11.32
CA HIS A 550 10.65 -35.68 12.03
C HIS A 550 11.88 -35.52 11.13
N ILE A 551 12.91 -34.84 11.63
CA ILE A 551 14.19 -34.62 10.92
C ILE A 551 15.31 -35.23 11.76
N GLY A 552 15.94 -36.29 11.25
CA GLY A 552 17.05 -36.94 11.92
C GLY A 552 17.07 -38.45 11.71
N ARG A 553 17.96 -39.13 12.44
CA ARG A 553 18.14 -40.60 12.37
C ARG A 553 17.59 -41.34 13.59
N SER A 554 17.13 -40.60 14.60
CA SER A 554 16.50 -41.20 15.78
C SER A 554 15.19 -41.89 15.41
N PRO A 555 14.73 -42.86 16.23
CA PRO A 555 13.39 -43.44 16.07
C PRO A 555 12.34 -42.33 15.95
N ILE A 556 11.33 -42.56 15.13
CA ILE A 556 10.27 -41.58 14.94
C ILE A 556 9.32 -41.68 16.14
N PRO A 557 9.15 -40.59 16.92
CA PRO A 557 8.16 -40.56 17.99
C PRO A 557 6.73 -40.47 17.43
N SER A 558 5.76 -41.06 18.14
CA SER A 558 4.34 -40.87 17.85
C SER A 558 3.79 -39.75 18.73
N TYR A 559 3.09 -38.80 18.11
CA TYR A 559 2.46 -37.67 18.79
C TYR A 559 0.95 -37.71 18.62
N HIS A 560 0.24 -37.20 19.62
CA HIS A 560 -1.21 -37.14 19.65
C HIS A 560 -1.70 -35.73 19.99
N ILE A 561 -2.81 -35.32 19.42
CA ILE A 561 -3.54 -34.10 19.82
C ILE A 561 -5.03 -34.45 19.84
N ASN A 562 -5.77 -34.03 20.87
CA ASN A 562 -7.19 -34.43 21.03
C ASN A 562 -7.39 -35.96 20.94
N ASN A 563 -6.48 -36.76 21.51
CA ASN A 563 -6.41 -38.22 21.37
C ASN A 563 -6.30 -38.77 19.93
N ILE A 564 -6.10 -37.90 18.93
CA ILE A 564 -5.87 -38.28 17.53
C ILE A 564 -4.37 -38.33 17.28
N THR A 565 -3.89 -39.45 16.77
CA THR A 565 -2.48 -39.59 16.36
C THR A 565 -2.19 -38.67 15.17
N LEU A 566 -1.20 -37.79 15.32
CA LEU A 566 -0.76 -36.89 14.27
C LEU A 566 -0.10 -37.66 13.13
N SER A 567 -0.57 -37.45 11.90
CA SER A 567 -0.01 -38.11 10.73
C SER A 567 1.47 -37.74 10.54
N GLN A 568 2.33 -38.76 10.49
CA GLN A 568 3.74 -38.59 10.20
C GLN A 568 3.94 -38.40 8.69
N LYS A 569 4.74 -37.41 8.30
CA LYS A 569 5.27 -37.35 6.92
C LYS A 569 6.38 -38.38 6.70
N SER A 570 6.18 -39.25 5.71
CA SER A 570 7.23 -40.17 5.24
C SER A 570 8.42 -39.41 4.65
N GLU A 571 9.56 -40.09 4.49
CA GLU A 571 10.84 -39.47 4.09
C GLU A 571 10.78 -38.59 2.83
N ASN A 572 9.88 -38.92 1.90
CA ASN A 572 9.67 -38.21 0.64
C ASN A 572 8.33 -37.47 0.56
N ALA A 573 7.46 -37.58 1.58
CA ALA A 573 6.19 -36.86 1.61
C ALA A 573 6.43 -35.41 2.06
N PRO A 574 6.16 -34.41 1.21
CA PRO A 574 6.41 -33.03 1.58
C PRO A 574 5.32 -32.49 2.52
N GLN A 575 5.73 -31.66 3.47
CA GLN A 575 4.86 -30.77 4.23
C GLN A 575 4.90 -29.38 3.59
N ARG A 576 3.70 -28.83 3.32
CA ARG A 576 3.57 -27.44 2.87
C ARG A 576 3.75 -26.51 4.06
N ASP A 577 4.61 -25.52 3.90
CA ASP A 577 4.88 -24.48 4.89
C ASP A 577 5.01 -23.13 4.19
N LEU A 578 4.03 -22.23 4.37
CA LEU A 578 3.99 -20.90 3.74
C LEU A 578 4.26 -20.94 2.22
N GLY A 579 3.80 -22.01 1.55
CA GLY A 579 3.99 -22.26 0.12
C GLY A 579 5.31 -22.94 -0.27
N LEU A 580 6.17 -23.29 0.68
CA LEU A 580 7.35 -24.14 0.52
C LEU A 580 7.02 -25.60 0.80
N GLN A 581 7.75 -26.53 0.17
CA GLN A 581 7.62 -27.97 0.41
C GLN A 581 8.86 -28.44 1.17
N VAL A 582 8.67 -28.90 2.41
CA VAL A 582 9.72 -29.40 3.29
C VAL A 582 9.56 -30.90 3.46
N VAL A 583 10.64 -31.67 3.26
CA VAL A 583 10.66 -33.13 3.47
C VAL A 583 11.64 -33.49 4.60
N PRO A 584 11.47 -34.63 5.28
CA PRO A 584 12.39 -35.11 6.32
C PRO A 584 13.87 -35.14 5.90
N SER A 585 14.13 -35.50 4.63
CA SER A 585 15.48 -35.54 4.06
C SER A 585 16.11 -34.15 3.82
N LEU A 586 15.34 -33.08 3.99
CA LEU A 586 15.69 -31.68 3.68
C LEU A 586 16.14 -31.45 2.23
N LEU A 587 15.83 -32.39 1.34
CA LEU A 587 16.03 -32.22 -0.10
C LEU A 587 15.06 -31.19 -0.64
N ARG A 588 15.56 -30.33 -1.53
CA ARG A 588 14.81 -29.18 -2.08
C ARG A 588 13.98 -29.54 -3.30
N THR A 589 14.12 -30.76 -3.80
CA THR A 589 13.53 -31.25 -5.05
C THR A 589 12.02 -31.01 -5.12
N PRO A 590 11.20 -31.37 -4.10
CA PRO A 590 9.77 -31.13 -4.14
C PRO A 590 9.42 -29.64 -4.27
N SER A 591 10.11 -28.79 -3.51
CA SER A 591 9.94 -27.33 -3.59
C SER A 591 10.26 -26.79 -4.99
N ILE A 592 11.34 -27.26 -5.60
CA ILE A 592 11.75 -26.86 -6.96
C ILE A 592 10.73 -27.32 -7.99
N ASP A 593 10.29 -28.57 -7.92
CA ASP A 593 9.34 -29.16 -8.87
C ASP A 593 7.98 -28.46 -8.82
N THR A 594 7.46 -28.19 -7.62
CA THR A 594 6.21 -27.42 -7.44
C THR A 594 6.33 -26.03 -8.06
N ARG A 595 7.48 -25.35 -7.90
CA ARG A 595 7.68 -24.00 -8.45
C ARG A 595 7.77 -23.97 -9.96
N ILE A 596 8.51 -24.91 -10.53
CA ILE A 596 8.57 -25.07 -11.99
C ILE A 596 7.17 -25.34 -12.53
N SER A 597 6.43 -26.27 -11.92
CA SER A 597 5.06 -26.60 -12.33
C SER A 597 4.13 -25.37 -12.27
N LYS A 598 4.10 -24.67 -11.13
CA LYS A 598 3.29 -23.44 -10.98
C LYS A 598 3.67 -22.36 -11.99
N ALA A 599 4.95 -22.12 -12.19
CA ALA A 599 5.43 -21.13 -13.16
C ALA A 599 5.10 -21.53 -14.61
N GLN A 600 5.22 -22.81 -14.96
CA GLN A 600 4.86 -23.31 -16.29
C GLN A 600 3.36 -23.20 -16.54
N THR A 601 2.53 -23.61 -15.57
CA THR A 601 1.08 -23.45 -15.64
C THR A 601 0.71 -21.98 -15.80
N ALA A 602 1.25 -21.09 -14.96
CA ALA A 602 1.04 -19.66 -15.07
C ALA A 602 1.49 -19.10 -16.44
N LEU A 603 2.63 -19.56 -16.97
CA LEU A 603 3.14 -19.16 -18.28
C LEU A 603 2.18 -19.51 -19.41
N PHE A 604 1.70 -20.76 -19.45
CA PHE A 604 0.80 -21.18 -20.53
C PHE A 604 -0.58 -20.56 -20.41
N ILE A 605 -1.10 -20.41 -19.19
CA ILE A 605 -2.34 -19.67 -18.95
C ILE A 605 -2.17 -18.22 -19.43
N MET A 606 -1.10 -17.55 -19.02
CA MET A 606 -0.78 -16.19 -19.45
C MET A 606 -0.71 -16.08 -20.98
N LEU A 607 -0.01 -17.01 -21.66
CA LEU A 607 0.11 -17.00 -23.11
C LEU A 607 -1.23 -17.22 -23.83
N ARG A 608 -2.14 -17.99 -23.24
CA ARG A 608 -3.49 -18.22 -23.77
C ARG A 608 -4.42 -17.03 -23.51
N ALA A 609 -4.33 -16.44 -22.33
CA ALA A 609 -5.17 -15.30 -21.93
C ALA A 609 -4.74 -13.99 -22.62
N VAL A 610 -3.44 -13.82 -22.89
CA VAL A 610 -2.93 -12.67 -23.64
C VAL A 610 -2.84 -13.01 -25.13
N SER A 611 -3.90 -12.71 -25.88
CA SER A 611 -3.93 -12.84 -27.35
C SER A 611 -3.06 -11.80 -28.08
N ILE A 612 -2.69 -10.71 -27.40
CA ILE A 612 -1.93 -9.60 -27.98
C ILE A 612 -0.46 -9.99 -28.19
N ASN A 613 0.06 -9.77 -29.41
CA ASN A 613 1.45 -10.01 -29.79
C ASN A 613 2.34 -8.77 -29.57
N CYS A 614 2.39 -8.24 -28.34
CA CYS A 614 3.25 -7.11 -27.99
C CYS A 614 4.34 -7.54 -27.00
N ALA A 615 5.61 -7.34 -27.36
CA ALA A 615 6.76 -7.78 -26.58
C ALA A 615 6.76 -7.17 -25.17
N ASP A 616 6.49 -5.86 -25.05
CA ASP A 616 6.48 -5.17 -23.76
C ASP A 616 5.37 -5.65 -22.82
N ILE A 617 4.17 -5.93 -23.37
CA ILE A 617 3.05 -6.46 -22.58
C ILE A 617 3.37 -7.88 -22.11
N LEU A 618 3.80 -8.76 -23.01
CA LEU A 618 4.12 -10.14 -22.68
C LEU A 618 5.28 -10.22 -21.68
N LEU A 619 6.29 -9.35 -21.81
CA LEU A 619 7.40 -9.23 -20.87
C LEU A 619 6.92 -8.80 -19.48
N LYS A 620 6.09 -7.77 -19.38
CA LYS A 620 5.51 -7.33 -18.10
C LYS A 620 4.63 -8.41 -17.47
N CYS A 621 3.81 -9.09 -18.26
CA CYS A 621 3.00 -10.20 -17.77
C CYS A 621 3.87 -11.34 -17.23
N PHE A 622 4.95 -11.70 -17.93
CA PHE A 622 5.88 -12.71 -17.44
C PHE A 622 6.53 -12.30 -16.11
N GLN A 623 7.03 -11.07 -16.02
CA GLN A 623 7.65 -10.52 -14.80
C GLN A 623 6.66 -10.44 -13.63
N THR A 624 5.37 -10.26 -13.90
CA THR A 624 4.33 -10.08 -12.86
C THR A 624 3.71 -11.40 -12.41
N TYR A 625 3.46 -12.34 -13.33
CA TYR A 625 2.67 -13.55 -13.03
C TYR A 625 3.50 -14.83 -13.01
N VAL A 626 4.59 -14.91 -13.77
CA VAL A 626 5.38 -16.15 -13.89
C VAL A 626 6.62 -16.08 -13.01
N LEU A 627 7.36 -14.97 -13.11
CA LEU A 627 8.64 -14.79 -12.46
C LEU A 627 8.57 -14.88 -10.92
N PRO A 628 7.54 -14.36 -10.22
CA PRO A 628 7.46 -14.48 -8.76
C PRO A 628 7.41 -15.94 -8.26
N HIS A 629 6.80 -16.87 -9.01
CA HIS A 629 6.80 -18.29 -8.65
C HIS A 629 8.20 -18.91 -8.67
N LEU A 630 9.05 -18.44 -9.58
CA LEU A 630 10.44 -18.87 -9.76
C LEU A 630 11.42 -18.19 -8.78
N GLU A 631 11.00 -17.16 -8.05
CA GLU A 631 11.88 -16.34 -7.21
C GLU A 631 11.51 -16.35 -5.73
N PHE A 632 10.21 -16.50 -5.42
CA PHE A 632 9.72 -16.46 -4.05
C PHE A 632 10.50 -17.42 -3.15
N ALA A 633 11.05 -16.92 -2.05
CA ALA A 633 11.85 -17.68 -1.08
C ALA A 633 13.02 -18.48 -1.67
N SER A 634 13.62 -18.03 -2.80
CA SER A 634 14.77 -18.70 -3.42
C SER A 634 15.94 -19.00 -2.49
N PRO A 635 16.27 -18.20 -1.45
CA PRO A 635 17.34 -18.55 -0.53
C PRO A 635 17.19 -19.94 0.11
N PHE A 636 15.95 -20.34 0.40
CA PHE A 636 15.62 -21.63 0.97
C PHE A 636 15.88 -22.78 -0.03
N TRP A 637 15.28 -22.74 -1.22
CA TRP A 637 15.22 -23.89 -2.12
C TRP A 637 16.23 -23.87 -3.29
N ASN A 638 17.06 -22.83 -3.44
CA ASN A 638 18.00 -22.67 -4.56
C ASN A 638 18.72 -24.01 -4.90
N PRO A 639 18.58 -24.54 -6.14
CA PRO A 639 19.14 -25.83 -6.51
C PRO A 639 20.66 -25.79 -6.65
N TYR A 640 21.27 -26.94 -6.45
CA TYR A 640 22.69 -27.19 -6.72
C TYR A 640 22.91 -28.26 -7.79
N VAL A 641 21.87 -29.06 -8.10
CA VAL A 641 21.93 -30.09 -9.15
C VAL A 641 21.71 -29.42 -10.50
N LYS A 642 22.60 -29.68 -11.45
CA LYS A 642 22.57 -29.14 -12.81
C LYS A 642 21.21 -29.33 -13.50
N LYS A 643 20.64 -30.54 -13.43
CA LYS A 643 19.31 -30.88 -13.97
C LYS A 643 18.20 -29.94 -13.47
N HIS A 644 18.20 -29.59 -12.19
CA HIS A 644 17.19 -28.68 -11.63
C HIS A 644 17.42 -27.23 -12.05
N CYS A 645 18.69 -26.80 -12.13
CA CYS A 645 19.04 -25.47 -12.64
C CYS A 645 18.59 -25.28 -14.10
N GLU A 646 18.86 -26.28 -14.95
CA GLU A 646 18.44 -26.27 -16.35
C GLU A 646 16.92 -26.26 -16.50
N ARG A 647 16.20 -27.05 -15.69
CA ARG A 647 14.73 -27.08 -15.74
C ARG A 647 14.09 -25.75 -15.32
N LEU A 648 14.65 -25.04 -14.34
CA LEU A 648 14.20 -23.68 -14.00
C LEU A 648 14.46 -22.71 -15.15
N GLU A 649 15.68 -22.70 -15.68
CA GLU A 649 16.09 -21.81 -16.77
C GLU A 649 15.24 -22.04 -18.03
N LYS A 650 14.84 -23.30 -18.28
CA LYS A 650 14.00 -23.70 -19.40
C LYS A 650 12.65 -22.96 -19.43
N VAL A 651 12.10 -22.55 -18.29
CA VAL A 651 10.84 -21.77 -18.24
C VAL A 651 11.04 -20.39 -18.89
N GLN A 652 12.12 -19.68 -18.53
CA GLN A 652 12.45 -18.39 -19.13
C GLN A 652 12.91 -18.54 -20.59
N GLN A 653 13.66 -19.59 -20.93
CA GLN A 653 14.02 -19.90 -22.31
C GLN A 653 12.80 -20.14 -23.19
N GLN A 654 11.80 -20.85 -22.67
CA GLN A 654 10.55 -21.13 -23.35
C GLN A 654 9.73 -19.85 -23.56
N PHE A 655 9.59 -19.03 -22.51
CA PHE A 655 8.92 -17.74 -22.62
C PHE A 655 9.59 -16.84 -23.67
N THR A 656 10.90 -16.61 -23.57
CA THR A 656 11.62 -15.73 -24.52
C THR A 656 11.55 -16.26 -25.95
N ARG A 657 11.62 -17.58 -26.17
CA ARG A 657 11.43 -18.18 -27.50
C ARG A 657 10.03 -17.89 -28.06
N ILE A 658 8.98 -18.08 -27.26
CA ILE A 658 7.60 -17.85 -27.69
C ILE A 658 7.34 -16.37 -27.94
N LEU A 659 7.86 -15.48 -27.08
CA LEU A 659 7.77 -14.04 -27.26
C LEU A 659 8.42 -13.62 -28.58
N PHE A 660 9.63 -14.11 -28.87
CA PHE A 660 10.31 -13.80 -30.14
C PHE A 660 9.53 -14.31 -31.34
N TYR A 661 8.99 -15.53 -31.27
CA TYR A 661 8.15 -16.07 -32.33
C TYR A 661 6.90 -15.22 -32.57
N ARG A 662 6.24 -14.72 -31.51
CA ARG A 662 5.00 -13.92 -31.60
C ARG A 662 5.23 -12.48 -32.03
N CYS A 663 6.32 -11.85 -31.57
CA CYS A 663 6.51 -10.41 -31.66
C CYS A 663 7.61 -9.98 -32.64
N PHE A 664 8.53 -10.88 -32.98
CA PHE A 664 9.65 -10.63 -33.90
C PHE A 664 9.72 -11.73 -34.96
N PRO A 665 8.66 -11.89 -35.79
CA PRO A 665 8.61 -12.97 -36.77
C PRO A 665 9.75 -12.84 -37.77
N SER A 666 10.46 -13.94 -38.01
CA SER A 666 11.53 -14.03 -39.00
C SER A 666 11.21 -15.14 -40.01
N PRO A 667 11.36 -14.88 -41.33
CA PRO A 667 11.12 -15.89 -42.37
C PRO A 667 12.09 -17.07 -42.28
N SER A 668 13.22 -16.91 -41.59
CA SER A 668 14.20 -17.98 -41.36
C SER A 668 14.00 -18.71 -40.03
N TYR A 669 12.89 -18.51 -39.31
CA TYR A 669 12.63 -19.26 -38.06
C TYR A 669 12.52 -20.78 -38.34
N PRO A 670 13.11 -21.66 -37.51
CA PRO A 670 13.80 -21.38 -36.24
C PRO A 670 15.29 -21.02 -36.38
N ILE A 671 15.88 -21.11 -37.57
CA ILE A 671 17.31 -20.86 -37.82
C ILE A 671 17.70 -19.41 -37.48
N GLY A 672 16.83 -18.45 -37.80
CA GLY A 672 17.03 -17.02 -37.50
C GLY A 672 16.71 -16.61 -36.06
N LEU A 673 16.37 -17.54 -35.15
CA LEU A 673 16.09 -17.22 -33.75
C LEU A 673 17.40 -16.89 -33.02
N PRO A 674 17.53 -15.70 -32.39
CA PRO A 674 18.73 -15.36 -31.62
C PRO A 674 18.99 -16.37 -30.49
N SER A 675 20.26 -16.59 -30.13
CA SER A 675 20.63 -17.45 -29.00
C SER A 675 20.00 -16.97 -27.68
N TYR A 676 19.90 -17.84 -26.68
CA TYR A 676 19.28 -17.47 -25.41
C TYR A 676 19.91 -16.21 -24.75
N PRO A 677 21.25 -16.08 -24.64
CA PRO A 677 21.86 -14.85 -24.13
C PRO A 677 21.54 -13.60 -24.95
N GLN A 678 21.49 -13.72 -26.28
CA GLN A 678 21.10 -12.60 -27.15
C GLN A 678 19.64 -12.20 -26.93
N ARG A 679 18.72 -13.16 -26.74
CA ARG A 679 17.32 -12.88 -26.40
C ARG A 679 17.19 -12.18 -25.05
N LEU A 680 17.96 -12.59 -24.04
CA LEU A 680 17.98 -11.93 -22.74
C LEU A 680 18.46 -10.47 -22.85
N SER A 681 19.57 -10.24 -23.56
CA SER A 681 20.10 -8.90 -23.80
C SER A 681 19.09 -8.00 -24.51
N HIS A 682 18.45 -8.51 -25.57
CA HIS A 682 17.42 -7.76 -26.32
C HIS A 682 16.20 -7.38 -25.45
N LEU A 683 15.81 -8.25 -24.51
CA LEU A 683 14.66 -8.03 -23.63
C LEU A 683 15.01 -7.34 -22.31
N GLY A 684 16.29 -7.03 -22.06
CA GLY A 684 16.74 -6.50 -20.77
C GLY A 684 16.48 -7.45 -19.60
N LEU A 685 16.53 -8.76 -19.82
CA LEU A 685 16.33 -9.79 -18.79
C LEU A 685 17.68 -10.33 -18.28
N GLN A 686 17.76 -10.61 -16.98
CA GLN A 686 18.86 -11.37 -16.38
C GLN A 686 18.55 -12.88 -16.42
N ALA A 687 19.57 -13.73 -16.44
CA ALA A 687 19.37 -15.17 -16.32
C ALA A 687 18.79 -15.52 -14.93
N LEU A 688 17.93 -16.54 -14.84
CA LEU A 688 17.30 -16.85 -13.54
C LEU A 688 18.34 -17.30 -12.50
N PHE A 689 19.44 -17.91 -12.94
CA PHE A 689 20.58 -18.22 -12.08
C PHE A 689 21.16 -16.97 -11.40
N GLU A 690 21.48 -15.93 -12.17
CA GLU A 690 22.05 -14.67 -11.67
C GLU A 690 21.11 -14.02 -10.64
N ARG A 691 19.82 -14.01 -10.96
CA ARG A 691 18.78 -13.45 -10.08
C ARG A 691 18.72 -14.17 -8.74
N ARG A 692 18.82 -15.51 -8.72
CA ARG A 692 18.87 -16.29 -7.48
C ARG A 692 20.14 -16.02 -6.66
N VAL A 693 21.29 -15.83 -7.31
CA VAL A 693 22.54 -15.44 -6.64
C VAL A 693 22.38 -14.07 -5.98
N ILE A 694 21.77 -13.11 -6.68
CA ILE A 694 21.46 -11.78 -6.12
C ILE A 694 20.53 -11.89 -4.92
N PHE A 695 19.45 -12.68 -5.01
CA PHE A 695 18.55 -12.90 -3.86
C PHE A 695 19.26 -13.53 -2.65
N ASP A 696 20.14 -14.51 -2.88
CA ASP A 696 20.97 -15.12 -1.85
C ASP A 696 21.84 -14.05 -1.13
N LEU A 697 22.56 -13.23 -1.90
CA LEU A 697 23.46 -12.19 -1.38
C LEU A 697 22.73 -11.05 -0.70
N VAL A 698 21.59 -10.61 -1.24
CA VAL A 698 20.74 -9.58 -0.65
C VAL A 698 20.16 -10.08 0.68
N PHE A 699 19.65 -11.32 0.72
CA PHE A 699 19.09 -11.86 1.94
C PHE A 699 20.15 -12.04 3.03
N ALA A 700 21.36 -12.49 2.67
CA ALA A 700 22.47 -12.57 3.61
C ALA A 700 22.88 -11.20 4.15
N ARG A 701 22.94 -10.16 3.30
CA ARG A 701 23.25 -8.80 3.74
C ARG A 701 22.22 -8.28 4.75
N ARG A 702 20.93 -8.56 4.52
CA ARG A 702 19.86 -8.21 5.47
C ARG A 702 20.05 -8.89 6.82
N ILE A 703 20.38 -10.18 6.84
CA ILE A 703 20.67 -10.92 8.09
C ILE A 703 21.87 -10.30 8.80
N MET A 704 22.98 -10.05 8.09
CA MET A 704 24.19 -9.47 8.69
C MET A 704 23.97 -8.07 9.26
N ASN A 705 23.13 -7.26 8.62
CA ASN A 705 22.75 -5.92 9.07
C ASN A 705 21.73 -5.91 10.22
N GLY A 706 21.16 -7.06 10.61
CA GLY A 706 20.08 -7.12 11.59
C GLY A 706 18.71 -6.66 11.07
N GLU A 707 18.54 -6.57 9.74
CA GLU A 707 17.26 -6.17 9.10
C GLU A 707 16.22 -7.32 9.07
N THR A 708 16.49 -8.43 9.78
CA THR A 708 15.63 -9.61 9.83
C THR A 708 15.58 -10.16 11.25
N ILE A 709 14.52 -10.91 11.60
CA ILE A 709 14.40 -11.62 12.89
C ILE A 709 15.42 -12.75 13.09
N LEU A 710 16.22 -13.08 12.07
CA LEU A 710 17.20 -14.15 12.13
C LEU A 710 18.48 -13.66 12.83
N ASP A 711 18.93 -14.42 13.82
CA ASP A 711 20.19 -14.16 14.51
C ASP A 711 21.40 -14.31 13.57
N ARG A 712 22.09 -13.18 13.31
CA ARG A 712 23.27 -13.14 12.45
C ARG A 712 24.36 -14.15 12.85
N ASN A 713 24.55 -14.39 14.15
CA ASN A 713 25.63 -15.22 14.67
C ASN A 713 25.35 -16.71 14.45
N LYS A 714 24.07 -17.10 14.30
CA LYS A 714 23.68 -18.48 13.95
C LYS A 714 23.93 -18.80 12.47
N PHE A 715 23.92 -17.79 11.61
CA PHE A 715 24.06 -17.96 10.16
C PHE A 715 25.48 -17.68 9.65
N PHE A 716 26.15 -16.66 10.19
CA PHE A 716 27.46 -16.22 9.70
C PHE A 716 28.43 -15.98 10.86
N ILE A 717 29.53 -16.72 10.86
CA ILE A 717 30.64 -16.57 11.83
C ILE A 717 31.79 -15.88 11.11
N PHE A 718 32.27 -14.75 11.62
CA PHE A 718 33.42 -14.06 11.05
C PHE A 718 34.72 -14.59 11.65
N LYS A 719 35.72 -14.87 10.81
CA LYS A 719 37.06 -15.28 11.23
C LYS A 719 38.12 -14.50 10.47
N PRO A 720 39.31 -14.29 11.06
CA PRO A 720 40.46 -13.77 10.33
C PRO A 720 40.76 -14.65 9.12
N LEU A 721 40.96 -14.02 7.96
CA LEU A 721 41.49 -14.69 6.78
C LEU A 721 42.97 -15.01 7.04
N ARG A 722 43.47 -16.09 6.42
CA ARG A 722 44.89 -16.50 6.54
C ARG A 722 45.81 -15.65 5.64
N ASP A 723 45.53 -14.36 5.53
CA ASP A 723 46.30 -13.39 4.76
C ASP A 723 47.02 -12.39 5.68
N ARG A 724 48.09 -11.77 5.17
CA ARG A 724 48.92 -10.81 5.93
C ARG A 724 48.24 -9.43 6.12
N THR A 725 46.94 -9.31 5.83
CA THR A 725 46.22 -8.04 5.66
C THR A 725 45.18 -7.73 6.75
N ASN A 726 45.17 -8.48 7.86
CA ASN A 726 44.24 -8.25 8.99
C ASN A 726 42.75 -8.23 8.57
N THR A 727 42.42 -8.99 7.54
CA THR A 727 41.10 -9.01 6.90
C THR A 727 40.23 -10.12 7.48
N PHE A 728 38.95 -9.84 7.74
CA PHE A 728 37.98 -10.81 8.24
C PHE A 728 37.10 -11.33 7.10
N GLY A 729 36.84 -12.64 7.10
CA GLY A 729 35.95 -13.30 6.15
C GLY A 729 34.88 -14.13 6.86
N VAL A 730 33.88 -14.56 6.10
CA VAL A 730 32.82 -15.44 6.61
C VAL A 730 33.35 -16.87 6.64
N HIS A 731 33.29 -17.50 7.80
CA HIS A 731 33.70 -18.89 7.99
C HIS A 731 32.81 -19.83 7.18
N ILE A 732 33.45 -20.67 6.36
CA ILE A 732 32.77 -21.74 5.64
C ILE A 732 32.86 -23.01 6.48
N GLU A 733 31.72 -23.46 7.00
CA GLU A 733 31.61 -24.68 7.80
C GLU A 733 31.98 -25.94 6.98
N CYS A 734 32.76 -26.84 7.58
CA CYS A 734 33.01 -28.17 7.03
C CYS A 734 31.86 -29.12 7.40
N THR A 735 31.26 -29.78 6.42
CA THR A 735 30.16 -30.73 6.66
C THR A 735 30.21 -31.88 5.66
N ARG A 736 29.74 -33.05 6.10
CA ARG A 736 29.60 -34.27 5.27
C ARG A 736 28.15 -34.50 4.80
N SER A 737 27.19 -33.72 5.30
CA SER A 737 25.77 -33.84 4.95
C SER A 737 25.46 -33.02 3.69
N THR A 738 24.93 -33.65 2.64
CA THR A 738 24.59 -32.98 1.38
C THR A 738 23.60 -31.82 1.56
N PRO A 739 22.47 -31.98 2.30
CA PRO A 739 21.57 -30.85 2.59
C PRO A 739 22.25 -29.68 3.32
N ARG A 740 23.16 -29.97 4.26
CA ARG A 740 23.93 -28.93 4.97
C ARG A 740 24.99 -28.29 4.07
N PHE A 741 25.64 -29.07 3.22
CA PHE A 741 26.69 -28.58 2.32
C PHE A 741 26.15 -27.52 1.35
N HIS A 742 24.93 -27.73 0.86
CA HIS A 742 24.23 -26.82 -0.05
C HIS A 742 23.22 -25.91 0.65
N CYS A 743 23.26 -25.82 1.98
CA CYS A 743 22.38 -24.92 2.72
C CYS A 743 22.69 -23.44 2.43
N PHE A 744 21.71 -22.58 2.67
CA PHE A 744 21.82 -21.14 2.43
C PHE A 744 23.07 -20.49 3.06
N PRO A 745 23.30 -20.56 4.40
CA PRO A 745 24.42 -19.84 5.01
C PRO A 745 25.77 -20.28 4.47
N ARG A 746 25.95 -21.59 4.21
CA ARG A 746 27.20 -22.12 3.66
C ARG A 746 27.42 -21.73 2.20
N ARG A 747 26.41 -21.87 1.34
CA ARG A 747 26.52 -21.48 -0.09
C ARG A 747 26.83 -19.99 -0.21
N VAL A 748 26.19 -19.15 0.59
CA VAL A 748 26.37 -17.71 0.51
C VAL A 748 27.69 -17.26 1.14
N ALA A 749 28.18 -17.91 2.18
CA ALA A 749 29.51 -17.64 2.73
C ALA A 749 30.62 -17.73 1.66
N MET A 750 30.52 -18.71 0.75
CA MET A 750 31.46 -18.82 -0.38
C MET A 750 31.40 -17.60 -1.29
N LEU A 751 30.19 -17.15 -1.66
CA LEU A 751 29.99 -15.98 -2.52
C LEU A 751 30.48 -14.69 -1.84
N LEU A 752 30.15 -14.50 -0.56
CA LEU A 752 30.55 -13.33 0.22
C LEU A 752 32.08 -13.18 0.27
N ASN A 753 32.81 -14.28 0.48
CA ASN A 753 34.28 -14.23 0.50
C ASN A 753 34.90 -13.90 -0.86
N THR A 754 34.18 -14.09 -1.96
CA THR A 754 34.62 -13.72 -3.32
C THR A 754 34.21 -12.31 -3.75
N LEU A 755 33.32 -11.64 -3.02
CA LEU A 755 32.85 -10.32 -3.41
C LEU A 755 33.95 -9.25 -3.24
N PRO A 756 34.09 -8.33 -4.20
CA PRO A 756 35.02 -7.21 -4.08
C PRO A 756 34.74 -6.33 -2.84
N PRO A 757 35.78 -5.76 -2.19
CA PRO A 757 35.62 -4.94 -0.99
C PRO A 757 34.66 -3.74 -1.15
N TYR A 758 34.59 -3.13 -2.35
CA TYR A 758 33.70 -2.01 -2.60
C TYR A 758 32.21 -2.41 -2.58
N ILE A 759 31.88 -3.67 -2.88
CA ILE A 759 30.51 -4.19 -2.76
C ILE A 759 30.17 -4.40 -1.29
N HIS A 760 31.08 -5.00 -0.50
CA HIS A 760 30.92 -5.15 0.95
C HIS A 760 30.73 -3.83 1.69
N ARG A 761 31.44 -2.79 1.27
CA ARG A 761 31.38 -1.42 1.82
C ARG A 761 30.25 -0.58 1.25
N SER A 762 29.25 -1.19 0.61
CA SER A 762 28.09 -0.43 0.08
C SER A 762 27.32 0.25 1.22
N PRO A 763 27.05 1.56 1.12
CA PRO A 763 26.46 2.35 2.21
C PRO A 763 24.96 2.09 2.41
N SER A 764 24.28 1.53 1.40
CA SER A 764 22.86 1.19 1.49
C SER A 764 22.55 -0.08 0.69
N MET A 765 21.41 -0.70 1.01
CA MET A 765 20.92 -1.88 0.30
C MET A 765 20.65 -1.60 -1.20
N ASN A 766 20.26 -0.38 -1.57
CA ASN A 766 20.05 -0.01 -2.97
C ASN A 766 21.37 0.03 -3.74
N VAL A 767 22.42 0.63 -3.15
CA VAL A 767 23.76 0.66 -3.76
C VAL A 767 24.35 -0.74 -3.83
N TYR A 768 24.15 -1.56 -2.80
CA TYR A 768 24.58 -2.97 -2.80
C TYR A 768 23.95 -3.74 -3.96
N LYS A 769 22.62 -3.68 -4.12
CA LYS A 769 21.88 -4.33 -5.22
C LYS A 769 22.27 -3.85 -6.61
N SER A 770 22.67 -2.58 -6.76
CA SER A 770 23.07 -2.02 -8.05
C SER A 770 24.51 -2.38 -8.42
N ARG A 771 25.35 -2.70 -7.43
CA ARG A 771 26.76 -3.10 -7.62
C ARG A 771 26.91 -4.60 -7.84
N LEU A 772 26.00 -5.40 -7.28
CA LEU A 772 25.80 -6.81 -7.62
C LEU A 772 25.23 -6.93 -9.04
#